data_AF-A0AAD2CP14-F1
#
_entry.id   AF-A0AAD2CP14-F1
#
_cell.length_a   1.000
_cell.length_b   1.000
_cell.length_c   1.000
_cell.angle_alpha   90.00
_cell.angle_beta   90.00
_cell.angle_gamma   90.00
#
_symmetry.space_group_name_H-M   'P 1'
#
loop_
_entity.id
_entity.type
_entity.pdbx_description
1 polymer ?
#
loop_
_entity_poly.entity_id
_entity_poly.type
_entity_poly.pdbx_seq_one_letter_code
_entity_poly.pdbx_strand_id
1 'polypeptide(L)'
;MSAEILHPNLGPPPPAKPQPKPKPKKRIPLISKAEYQEGVKRTKALITELGLKVSETHRTTIVGQNQDSHQIATVRAKAQTVDRYAKALKDFLEFCFFMEDYESAIILMRDHCPENPPPVSDDTAILFLRYKVQLLDETVLHHKSHVPVVSRGKPLKAVGSWTAVSTIGIFRSALSQIHKAYDTTRGSSRHKNGSYFLACKECRKLTLEQRQNNKSCGAHNGHCQAFGEGNVIESETFGQHFSMIEKYAQQHYMSKSSASFLPSQLRTIRDHCANDGSLAKLMQWCVIILGCRLYLRIDEVLSLETESFVPKYFVIKGKTVISLCVKIKGKCDGQERHFQVYDDPKYPELSPVRPLLLYIAATKRTGGFLFPKSTQMFDANPTAKYYYGSFLTHIEFFVKLVGMDLQSGMDGEHLIAGTHMLRKTAFLLAYWAIKLEQLQSDKESIPTSIPSHEESAIFNDAAMKISGQSTNVTLLADGRHGSLSVQMTYLGDAATLFGLFRQLNRLSTNEMVGPYFPIFIKQLGNLLHIANNGSGTCGFNKKSLPELASWFVFDLMQVDSETDLARNIPELCRKAKALNHVEKEVSTEILLNKLKKHLPPELFTQAMTRMTSLPTKSGDTTMTDSDVTTNTIPPATLQSSLPNYQELCRKAKTNEAKLSIVIQAFTRMTKPPPKKTHLKANRWYYHQIRTYRCVQGCFNGNTCEFLQKCKEKGIQNVTGRIFKCPNKCVHTK
;
A
#
# COMPACT_ATOMS: atom_id res chain seq x y z
N MET A 1 62.41 -26.19 8.53
CA MET A 1 61.37 -26.46 9.55
C MET A 1 60.16 -25.60 9.24
N SER A 2 59.21 -26.12 8.47
CA SER A 2 57.91 -25.48 8.24
C SER A 2 56.91 -26.61 7.98
N ALA A 3 56.03 -26.83 8.95
CA ALA A 3 55.07 -27.91 8.97
C ALA A 3 53.90 -27.61 8.03
N GLU A 4 53.53 -28.61 7.24
CA GLU A 4 52.25 -28.70 6.54
C GLU A 4 51.12 -28.84 7.58
N ILE A 5 50.08 -27.99 7.47
CA ILE A 5 48.80 -28.21 8.14
C ILE A 5 47.75 -28.48 7.06
N LEU A 6 47.41 -29.76 6.94
CA LEU A 6 46.25 -30.26 6.20
C LEU A 6 44.96 -29.78 6.89
N HIS A 7 44.18 -28.96 6.21
CA HIS A 7 42.79 -28.70 6.60
C HIS A 7 41.87 -29.80 6.04
N PRO A 8 41.02 -30.43 6.88
CA PRO A 8 40.08 -31.44 6.42
C PRO A 8 38.91 -30.80 5.68
N ASN A 9 38.51 -31.50 4.62
CA ASN A 9 37.41 -31.20 3.73
C ASN A 9 36.06 -31.35 4.48
N LEU A 10 35.51 -30.25 5.00
CA LEU A 10 34.17 -30.21 5.60
C LEU A 10 33.15 -29.90 4.51
N GLY A 11 32.41 -30.93 4.10
CA GLY A 11 31.25 -30.76 3.22
C GLY A 11 30.17 -29.85 3.82
N PRO A 12 29.23 -29.35 2.99
CA PRO A 12 28.20 -28.43 3.43
C PRO A 12 27.32 -29.04 4.54
N PRO A 13 26.96 -28.26 5.58
CA PRO A 13 26.19 -28.76 6.70
C PRO A 13 24.80 -29.23 6.24
N PRO A 14 24.26 -30.31 6.84
CA PRO A 14 22.93 -30.80 6.49
C PRO A 14 21.86 -29.75 6.80
N PRO A 15 20.78 -29.68 6.01
CA PRO A 15 19.71 -28.71 6.20
C PRO A 15 19.09 -28.86 7.59
N ALA A 16 19.05 -27.74 8.33
CA ALA A 16 18.46 -27.69 9.66
C ALA A 16 17.01 -28.17 9.61
N LYS A 17 16.69 -29.19 10.43
CA LYS A 17 15.32 -29.69 10.58
C LYS A 17 14.41 -28.52 10.97
N PRO A 18 13.25 -28.33 10.32
CA PRO A 18 12.35 -27.24 10.63
C PRO A 18 11.92 -27.33 12.10
N GLN A 19 12.22 -26.29 12.88
CA GLN A 19 11.75 -26.23 14.26
C GLN A 19 10.22 -26.30 14.27
N PRO A 20 9.62 -27.13 15.16
CA PRO A 20 8.17 -27.25 15.23
C PRO A 20 7.56 -25.89 15.55
N LYS A 21 6.64 -25.44 14.70
CA LYS A 21 5.92 -24.17 14.85
C LYS A 21 5.39 -24.05 16.29
N PRO A 22 5.60 -22.92 17.00
CA PRO A 22 4.97 -22.71 18.29
C PRO A 22 3.46 -22.74 18.07
N LYS A 23 2.80 -23.75 18.65
CA LYS A 23 1.34 -23.86 18.61
C LYS A 23 0.76 -22.56 19.20
N PRO A 24 -0.32 -21.99 18.63
CA PRO A 24 -0.98 -20.84 19.24
C PRO A 24 -1.31 -21.21 20.69
N LYS A 25 -0.77 -20.44 21.65
CA LYS A 25 -0.98 -20.70 23.08
C LYS A 25 -2.49 -20.72 23.33
N LYS A 26 -3.06 -21.91 23.55
CA LYS A 26 -4.46 -22.04 23.95
C LYS A 26 -4.63 -21.22 25.23
N ARG A 27 -5.63 -20.34 25.27
CA ARG A 27 -6.00 -19.60 26.48
C ARG A 27 -6.23 -20.63 27.59
N ILE A 28 -5.38 -20.61 28.61
CA ILE A 28 -5.60 -21.38 29.83
C ILE A 28 -6.63 -20.57 30.64
N PRO A 29 -7.84 -21.10 30.89
CA PRO A 29 -8.83 -20.40 31.70
C PRO A 29 -8.33 -20.25 33.14
N LEU A 30 -8.67 -19.14 33.79
CA LEU A 30 -8.23 -18.84 35.17
C LEU A 30 -8.74 -19.87 36.18
N ILE A 31 -9.92 -20.41 35.91
CA ILE A 31 -10.57 -21.44 36.72
C ILE A 31 -10.97 -22.62 35.83
N SER A 32 -11.06 -23.79 36.45
CA SER A 32 -11.53 -24.99 35.76
C SER A 32 -13.03 -24.88 35.42
N LYS A 33 -13.52 -25.74 34.50
CA LYS A 33 -14.95 -25.79 34.19
C LYS A 33 -15.79 -26.12 35.44
N ALA A 34 -15.29 -27.02 36.30
CA ALA A 34 -15.98 -27.40 37.54
C ALA A 34 -16.06 -26.21 38.52
N GLU A 35 -14.97 -25.47 38.67
CA GLU A 35 -14.92 -24.27 39.52
C GLU A 35 -15.83 -23.16 39.00
N TYR A 36 -15.92 -23.00 37.68
CA TYR A 36 -16.87 -22.06 37.08
C TYR A 36 -18.32 -22.44 37.45
N GLN A 37 -18.68 -23.73 37.34
CA GLN A 37 -20.03 -24.19 37.72
C GLN A 37 -20.30 -24.03 39.22
N GLU A 38 -19.31 -24.27 40.07
CA GLU A 38 -19.42 -24.02 41.50
C GLU A 38 -19.59 -22.53 41.81
N GLY A 39 -18.85 -21.65 41.14
CA GLY A 39 -19.03 -20.20 41.26
C GLY A 39 -20.44 -19.76 40.87
N VAL A 40 -20.97 -20.27 39.74
CA VAL A 40 -22.36 -20.06 39.32
C VAL A 40 -23.34 -20.54 40.39
N LYS A 41 -23.14 -21.73 40.96
CA LYS A 41 -24.00 -22.28 42.01
C LYS A 41 -24.01 -21.41 43.26
N ARG A 42 -22.83 -20.99 43.74
CA ARG A 42 -22.70 -20.13 44.93
C ARG A 42 -23.30 -18.75 44.72
N THR A 43 -23.09 -18.12 43.56
CA THR A 43 -23.73 -16.84 43.26
C THR A 43 -25.25 -16.95 43.19
N LYS A 44 -25.81 -18.04 42.64
CA LYS A 44 -27.26 -18.29 42.67
C LYS A 44 -27.78 -18.44 44.10
N ALA A 45 -27.08 -19.22 44.93
CA ALA A 45 -27.44 -19.37 46.34
C ALA A 45 -27.43 -18.02 47.07
N LEU A 46 -26.42 -17.18 46.80
CA LEU A 46 -26.33 -15.84 47.35
C LEU A 46 -27.48 -14.93 46.87
N ILE A 47 -27.87 -14.98 45.60
CA ILE A 47 -29.04 -14.23 45.09
C ILE A 47 -30.31 -14.61 45.88
N THR A 48 -30.51 -15.91 46.15
CA THR A 48 -31.62 -16.40 46.96
C THR A 48 -31.52 -15.94 48.41
N GLU A 49 -30.35 -16.06 49.05
CA GLU A 49 -30.10 -15.61 50.42
C GLU A 49 -30.37 -14.10 50.58
N LEU A 50 -29.99 -13.31 49.58
CA LEU A 50 -30.20 -11.87 49.55
C LEU A 50 -31.64 -11.47 49.19
N GLY A 51 -32.52 -12.42 48.85
CA GLY A 51 -33.90 -12.16 48.47
C GLY A 51 -34.05 -11.35 47.18
N LEU A 52 -33.04 -11.40 46.30
CA LEU A 52 -33.04 -10.62 45.06
C LEU A 52 -33.92 -11.32 44.01
N LYS A 53 -34.89 -10.57 43.47
CA LYS A 53 -35.80 -11.09 42.44
C LYS A 53 -35.05 -11.19 41.10
N VAL A 54 -34.94 -12.41 40.59
CA VAL A 54 -34.46 -12.66 39.23
C VAL A 54 -35.56 -12.27 38.25
N SER A 55 -35.25 -11.36 37.33
CA SER A 55 -36.20 -10.94 36.31
C SER A 55 -35.95 -11.67 35.00
N GLU A 56 -37.04 -12.04 34.32
CA GLU A 56 -36.99 -12.50 32.93
C GLU A 56 -36.83 -11.33 31.94
N THR A 57 -37.27 -10.12 32.33
CA THR A 57 -37.30 -8.90 31.50
C THR A 57 -35.95 -8.19 31.39
N HIS A 58 -34.96 -8.49 32.24
CA HIS A 58 -33.65 -7.82 32.24
C HIS A 58 -32.49 -8.67 31.72
N ARG A 59 -32.79 -9.65 30.84
CA ARG A 59 -31.81 -10.26 29.91
C ARG A 59 -31.30 -9.25 28.86
N THR A 60 -31.13 -7.98 29.21
CA THR A 60 -30.56 -7.01 28.30
C THR A 60 -29.11 -7.38 28.10
N THR A 61 -28.76 -7.94 26.96
CA THR A 61 -27.36 -8.01 26.54
C THR A 61 -26.78 -6.58 26.62
N ILE A 62 -25.46 -6.43 26.71
CA ILE A 62 -24.87 -5.18 26.21
C ILE A 62 -25.21 -5.19 24.71
N VAL A 63 -26.37 -4.65 24.34
CA VAL A 63 -26.85 -4.68 22.96
C VAL A 63 -26.19 -3.50 22.27
N GLY A 64 -25.41 -3.78 21.22
CA GLY A 64 -24.87 -2.76 20.34
C GLY A 64 -25.90 -2.35 19.29
N GLN A 65 -25.74 -1.17 18.70
CA GLN A 65 -26.50 -0.84 17.49
C GLN A 65 -25.94 -1.66 16.31
N ASN A 66 -26.80 -2.46 15.68
CA ASN A 66 -26.64 -2.78 14.26
C ASN A 66 -27.22 -1.62 13.45
N GLN A 67 -26.58 -1.28 12.32
CA GLN A 67 -26.99 -0.15 11.47
C GLN A 67 -28.41 -0.31 10.90
N ASP A 68 -28.99 -1.52 10.96
CA ASP A 68 -30.24 -1.89 10.28
C ASP A 68 -31.39 -2.29 11.22
N SER A 69 -31.23 -2.23 12.55
CA SER A 69 -32.27 -2.68 13.48
C SER A 69 -32.67 -1.61 14.50
N HIS A 70 -33.91 -1.14 14.43
CA HIS A 70 -34.58 -0.28 15.42
C HIS A 70 -34.88 -1.00 16.76
N GLN A 71 -33.97 -1.85 17.26
CA GLN A 71 -34.12 -2.45 18.59
C GLN A 71 -33.54 -1.53 19.67
N ILE A 72 -34.20 -1.51 20.82
CA ILE A 72 -33.82 -0.75 22.01
C ILE A 72 -32.49 -1.30 22.54
N ALA A 73 -31.39 -0.69 22.13
CA ALA A 73 -30.05 -1.01 22.62
C ALA A 73 -29.79 -0.23 23.92
N THR A 74 -29.38 -0.92 24.98
CA THR A 74 -28.94 -0.32 26.25
C THR A 74 -27.65 0.50 26.12
N VAL A 75 -26.89 0.34 25.02
CA VAL A 75 -25.62 1.03 24.78
C VAL A 75 -25.49 1.53 23.33
N ARG A 76 -25.10 2.80 23.13
CA ARG A 76 -24.73 3.38 21.81
C ARG A 76 -23.34 2.89 21.31
N ALA A 77 -23.01 1.61 21.47
CA ALA A 77 -21.71 1.05 21.08
C ALA A 77 -21.81 0.23 19.79
N LYS A 78 -20.75 0.25 18.96
CA LYS A 78 -20.63 -0.59 17.76
C LYS A 78 -20.49 -2.07 18.16
N ALA A 79 -20.95 -3.00 17.33
CA ALA A 79 -20.90 -4.45 17.58
C ALA A 79 -19.50 -4.95 18.01
N GLN A 80 -18.43 -4.53 17.32
CA GLN A 80 -17.05 -4.91 17.71
C GLN A 80 -16.65 -4.43 19.12
N THR A 81 -17.19 -3.30 19.57
CA THR A 81 -16.94 -2.77 20.91
C THR A 81 -17.70 -3.61 21.95
N VAL A 82 -18.92 -4.06 21.61
CA VAL A 82 -19.70 -4.97 22.45
C VAL A 82 -18.97 -6.30 22.66
N ASP A 83 -18.41 -6.90 21.61
CA ASP A 83 -17.64 -8.15 21.74
C ASP A 83 -16.44 -7.99 22.68
N ARG A 84 -15.79 -6.82 22.62
CA ARG A 84 -14.67 -6.48 23.51
C ARG A 84 -15.13 -6.31 24.96
N TYR A 85 -16.27 -5.67 25.19
CA TYR A 85 -16.87 -5.55 26.52
C TYR A 85 -17.27 -6.91 27.07
N ALA A 86 -17.98 -7.73 26.29
CA ALA A 86 -18.39 -9.07 26.69
C ALA A 86 -17.18 -9.94 27.06
N LYS A 87 -16.10 -9.88 26.28
CA LYS A 87 -14.85 -10.58 26.60
C LYS A 87 -14.22 -10.08 27.90
N ALA A 88 -14.11 -8.77 28.09
CA ALA A 88 -13.53 -8.19 29.30
C ALA A 88 -14.34 -8.53 30.57
N LEU A 89 -15.67 -8.47 30.47
CA LEU A 89 -16.58 -8.80 31.57
C LEU A 89 -16.60 -10.30 31.88
N LYS A 90 -16.49 -11.17 30.86
CA LYS A 90 -16.34 -12.61 31.08
C LYS A 90 -15.04 -12.95 31.81
N ASP A 91 -13.93 -12.35 31.41
CA ASP A 91 -12.65 -12.49 32.11
C ASP A 91 -12.75 -12.01 33.56
N PHE A 92 -13.51 -10.93 33.80
CA PHE A 92 -13.74 -10.41 35.14
C PHE A 92 -14.65 -11.31 35.98
N LEU A 93 -15.69 -11.90 35.39
CA LEU A 93 -16.53 -12.90 36.07
C LEU A 93 -15.73 -14.12 36.52
N GLU A 94 -14.88 -14.67 35.65
CA GLU A 94 -13.96 -15.75 36.01
C GLU A 94 -13.04 -15.35 37.17
N PHE A 95 -12.61 -14.09 37.22
CA PHE A 95 -11.82 -13.55 38.31
C PHE A 95 -12.61 -13.38 39.62
N CYS A 96 -13.87 -12.92 39.57
CA CYS A 96 -14.73 -12.84 40.75
C CYS A 96 -14.94 -14.23 41.38
N PHE A 97 -15.19 -15.26 40.56
CA PHE A 97 -15.28 -16.64 41.05
C PHE A 97 -13.96 -17.16 41.63
N PHE A 98 -12.83 -16.79 41.03
CA PHE A 98 -11.50 -17.14 41.54
C PHE A 98 -11.20 -16.47 42.89
N MET A 99 -11.66 -15.23 43.07
CA MET A 99 -11.50 -14.46 44.31
C MET A 99 -12.61 -14.72 45.35
N GLU A 100 -13.58 -15.57 45.02
CA GLU A 100 -14.77 -15.86 45.83
C GLU A 100 -15.63 -14.61 46.15
N ASP A 101 -15.51 -13.56 45.33
CA ASP A 101 -16.39 -12.38 45.40
C ASP A 101 -17.66 -12.64 44.57
N TYR A 102 -18.55 -13.44 45.15
CA TYR A 102 -19.81 -13.82 44.51
C TYR A 102 -20.81 -12.67 44.43
N GLU A 103 -20.67 -11.63 45.25
CA GLU A 103 -21.57 -10.46 45.24
C GLU A 103 -21.31 -9.62 43.99
N SER A 104 -20.03 -9.30 43.70
CA SER A 104 -19.66 -8.65 42.42
C SER A 104 -20.02 -9.51 41.20
N ALA A 105 -20.05 -10.84 41.33
CA ALA A 105 -20.41 -11.74 40.24
C ALA A 105 -21.90 -11.64 39.85
N ILE A 106 -22.79 -11.17 40.75
CA ILE A 106 -24.25 -11.11 40.51
C ILE A 106 -24.59 -10.31 39.26
N ILE A 107 -24.08 -9.08 39.14
CA ILE A 107 -24.34 -8.21 37.98
C ILE A 107 -23.68 -8.72 36.67
N LEU A 108 -22.62 -9.51 36.81
CA LEU A 108 -21.86 -10.08 35.69
C LEU A 108 -22.52 -11.36 35.13
N MET A 109 -23.30 -12.08 35.92
CA MET A 109 -24.05 -13.28 35.52
C MET A 109 -25.33 -12.93 34.75
N ARG A 110 -25.18 -12.52 33.48
CA ARG A 110 -26.28 -11.98 32.65
C ARG A 110 -27.56 -12.82 32.65
N ASP A 111 -27.45 -14.14 32.53
CA ASP A 111 -28.62 -15.04 32.43
C ASP A 111 -29.40 -15.20 33.75
N HIS A 112 -28.82 -14.76 34.87
CA HIS A 112 -29.36 -14.93 36.22
C HIS A 112 -29.29 -13.62 37.03
N CYS A 113 -29.08 -12.49 36.36
CA CYS A 113 -28.93 -11.20 37.02
C CYS A 113 -30.31 -10.74 37.55
N PRO A 114 -30.41 -10.33 38.82
CA PRO A 114 -31.64 -9.79 39.38
C PRO A 114 -31.99 -8.41 38.81
N GLU A 115 -33.22 -7.95 39.05
CA GLU A 115 -33.69 -6.61 38.64
C GLU A 115 -32.85 -5.48 39.23
N ASN A 116 -32.44 -5.67 40.48
CA ASN A 116 -31.74 -4.69 41.30
C ASN A 116 -30.46 -5.32 41.85
N PRO A 117 -29.46 -5.60 40.99
CA PRO A 117 -28.23 -6.22 41.43
C PRO A 117 -27.40 -5.23 42.26
N PRO A 118 -26.60 -5.72 43.22
CA PRO A 118 -25.56 -4.91 43.83
C PRO A 118 -24.49 -4.55 42.78
N PRO A 119 -23.82 -3.40 42.92
CA PRO A 119 -22.69 -3.06 42.07
C PRO A 119 -21.49 -3.96 42.37
N VAL A 120 -20.51 -3.95 41.46
CA VAL A 120 -19.23 -4.62 41.74
C VAL A 120 -18.44 -3.87 42.79
N SER A 121 -17.65 -4.60 43.58
CA SER A 121 -16.68 -4.05 44.52
C SER A 121 -15.58 -3.27 43.79
N ASP A 122 -15.26 -2.07 44.26
CA ASP A 122 -14.08 -1.33 43.82
C ASP A 122 -12.79 -2.08 44.16
N ASP A 123 -12.69 -2.68 45.34
CA ASP A 123 -11.57 -3.52 45.74
C ASP A 123 -11.33 -4.65 44.71
N THR A 124 -12.36 -5.42 44.35
CA THR A 124 -12.24 -6.52 43.37
C THR A 124 -11.91 -6.01 41.96
N ALA A 125 -12.50 -4.89 41.54
CA ALA A 125 -12.20 -4.28 40.24
C ALA A 125 -10.74 -3.78 40.14
N ILE A 126 -10.21 -3.17 41.21
CA ILE A 126 -8.82 -2.73 41.31
C ILE A 126 -7.88 -3.94 41.29
N LEU A 127 -8.19 -5.00 42.06
CA LEU A 127 -7.39 -6.22 42.08
C LEU A 127 -7.35 -6.91 40.71
N PHE A 128 -8.47 -6.93 39.99
CA PHE A 128 -8.50 -7.46 38.63
C PHE A 128 -7.62 -6.66 37.66
N LEU A 129 -7.66 -5.33 37.74
CA LEU A 129 -6.79 -4.46 36.94
C LEU A 129 -5.31 -4.74 37.24
N ARG A 130 -4.93 -4.82 38.52
CA ARG A 130 -3.58 -5.19 38.95
C ARG A 130 -3.17 -6.56 38.41
N TYR A 131 -4.02 -7.57 38.59
CA TYR A 131 -3.81 -8.92 38.06
C TYR A 131 -3.59 -8.95 36.54
N LYS A 132 -4.34 -8.14 35.77
CA LYS A 132 -4.23 -8.12 34.30
C LYS A 132 -3.06 -7.29 33.78
N VAL A 133 -2.69 -6.21 34.45
CA VAL A 133 -1.76 -5.18 33.96
C VAL A 133 -0.34 -5.32 34.52
N GLN A 134 -0.19 -5.69 35.79
CA GLN A 134 1.14 -5.91 36.39
C GLN A 134 1.91 -6.99 35.65
N LEU A 135 3.25 -6.90 35.65
CA LEU A 135 4.10 -7.84 34.91
C LEU A 135 3.82 -9.29 35.33
N LEU A 136 4.02 -10.20 34.38
CA LEU A 136 3.83 -11.64 34.60
C LEU A 136 4.60 -12.10 35.86
N ASP A 137 3.93 -12.88 36.70
CA ASP A 137 4.45 -13.45 37.96
C ASP A 137 4.72 -12.45 39.11
N GLU A 138 4.43 -11.16 38.92
CA GLU A 138 4.39 -10.19 40.03
C GLU A 138 3.31 -10.58 41.04
N THR A 139 3.62 -10.44 42.34
CA THR A 139 2.63 -10.64 43.39
C THR A 139 1.66 -9.46 43.42
N VAL A 140 0.36 -9.74 43.28
CA VAL A 140 -0.67 -8.72 43.41
C VAL A 140 -0.85 -8.36 44.89
N LEU A 141 -0.65 -7.09 45.23
CA LEU A 141 -0.83 -6.57 46.58
C LEU A 141 -2.20 -5.90 46.72
N HIS A 142 -2.82 -6.06 47.89
CA HIS A 142 -4.03 -5.34 48.23
C HIS A 142 -3.73 -3.84 48.33
N HIS A 143 -4.53 -3.01 47.68
CA HIS A 143 -4.20 -1.58 47.52
C HIS A 143 -4.28 -0.76 48.81
N LYS A 144 -5.08 -1.19 49.81
CA LYS A 144 -5.16 -0.56 51.15
C LYS A 144 -4.11 -1.09 52.14
N SER A 145 -4.03 -2.41 52.32
CA SER A 145 -3.17 -3.03 53.33
C SER A 145 -1.75 -3.31 52.85
N HIS A 146 -1.48 -3.24 51.54
CA HIS A 146 -0.21 -3.61 50.90
C HIS A 146 0.23 -5.07 51.14
N VAL A 147 -0.64 -5.91 51.68
CA VAL A 147 -0.38 -7.34 51.91
C VAL A 147 -0.61 -8.12 50.61
N PRO A 148 0.18 -9.18 50.33
CA PRO A 148 -0.10 -10.11 49.24
C PRO A 148 -1.53 -10.62 49.28
N VAL A 149 -2.24 -10.49 48.17
CA VAL A 149 -3.56 -11.08 48.03
C VAL A 149 -3.38 -12.59 47.91
N VAL A 150 -3.99 -13.34 48.82
CA VAL A 150 -3.96 -14.81 48.81
C VAL A 150 -5.30 -15.31 48.30
N SER A 151 -5.27 -16.15 47.28
CA SER A 151 -6.44 -16.92 46.84
C SER A 151 -6.07 -18.39 46.81
N ARG A 152 -6.94 -19.25 47.35
CA ARG A 152 -6.75 -20.71 47.42
C ARG A 152 -5.40 -21.13 48.03
N GLY A 153 -5.00 -20.42 49.09
CA GLY A 153 -3.75 -20.69 49.82
C GLY A 153 -2.46 -20.28 49.10
N LYS A 154 -2.55 -19.61 47.95
CA LYS A 154 -1.37 -19.11 47.21
C LYS A 154 -1.45 -17.61 46.95
N PRO A 155 -0.32 -16.89 46.94
CA PRO A 155 -0.29 -15.50 46.51
C PRO A 155 -0.78 -15.37 45.06
N LEU A 156 -1.68 -14.42 44.82
CA LEU A 156 -2.17 -14.08 43.50
C LEU A 156 -1.01 -13.51 42.67
N LYS A 157 -0.73 -14.19 41.55
CA LYS A 157 0.27 -13.76 40.58
C LYS A 157 -0.39 -13.07 39.39
N ALA A 158 0.16 -11.92 39.00
CA ALA A 158 -0.30 -11.18 37.84
C ALA A 158 0.04 -11.93 36.54
N VAL A 159 -0.79 -11.73 35.52
CA VAL A 159 -0.62 -12.36 34.20
C VAL A 159 -0.01 -11.45 33.15
N GLY A 160 0.08 -10.14 33.40
CA GLY A 160 0.67 -9.15 32.49
C GLY A 160 0.08 -9.14 31.08
N SER A 161 -1.16 -9.61 30.93
CA SER A 161 -1.78 -9.80 29.61
C SER A 161 -2.29 -8.50 28.98
N TRP A 162 -2.47 -7.44 29.78
CA TRP A 162 -3.03 -6.16 29.35
C TRP A 162 -1.98 -5.07 29.46
N THR A 163 -1.25 -4.86 28.38
CA THR A 163 -0.13 -3.93 28.37
C THR A 163 -0.51 -2.54 27.86
N ALA A 164 -1.60 -2.38 27.11
CA ALA A 164 -2.00 -1.09 26.53
C ALA A 164 -3.10 -0.37 27.34
N VAL A 165 -2.92 0.94 27.57
CA VAL A 165 -3.90 1.82 28.24
C VAL A 165 -5.29 1.74 27.61
N SER A 166 -5.37 1.61 26.29
CA SER A 166 -6.64 1.46 25.58
C SER A 166 -7.43 0.20 25.99
N THR A 167 -6.75 -0.87 26.39
CA THR A 167 -7.38 -2.11 26.89
C THR A 167 -7.96 -1.89 28.29
N ILE A 168 -7.25 -1.14 29.13
CA ILE A 168 -7.69 -0.74 30.47
C ILE A 168 -8.94 0.15 30.38
N GLY A 169 -8.94 1.11 29.45
CA GLY A 169 -10.10 1.97 29.16
C GLY A 169 -11.34 1.20 28.65
N ILE A 170 -11.14 0.12 27.88
CA ILE A 170 -12.24 -0.77 27.45
C ILE A 170 -12.91 -1.41 28.67
N PHE A 171 -12.14 -1.87 29.66
CA PHE A 171 -12.70 -2.47 30.87
C PHE A 171 -13.48 -1.46 31.71
N ARG A 172 -12.92 -0.26 31.97
CA ARG A 172 -13.63 0.82 32.66
C ARG A 172 -14.94 1.18 31.96
N SER A 173 -14.91 1.25 30.62
CA SER A 173 -16.11 1.53 29.83
C SER A 173 -17.13 0.39 29.94
N ALA A 174 -16.70 -0.87 29.88
CA ALA A 174 -17.57 -2.03 30.05
C ALA A 174 -18.24 -2.05 31.43
N LEU A 175 -17.48 -1.77 32.50
CA LEU A 175 -18.01 -1.62 33.86
C LEU A 175 -19.02 -0.48 33.95
N SER A 176 -18.71 0.70 33.40
CA SER A 176 -19.66 1.82 33.40
C SER A 176 -20.99 1.44 32.75
N GLN A 177 -20.92 0.78 31.60
CA GLN A 177 -22.12 0.42 30.82
C GLN A 177 -22.97 -0.66 31.49
N ILE A 178 -22.35 -1.67 32.12
CA ILE A 178 -23.13 -2.72 32.80
C ILE A 178 -23.88 -2.17 34.03
N HIS A 179 -23.25 -1.27 34.80
CA HIS A 179 -23.91 -0.59 35.92
C HIS A 179 -24.97 0.40 35.44
N LYS A 180 -24.74 1.06 34.29
CA LYS A 180 -25.75 1.89 33.64
C LYS A 180 -26.92 1.10 33.05
N ALA A 181 -27.05 -0.20 33.26
CA ALA A 181 -28.24 -0.95 32.85
C ALA A 181 -29.30 -1.03 33.96
N TYR A 182 -28.94 -0.79 35.23
CA TYR A 182 -29.83 -1.01 36.38
C TYR A 182 -29.92 0.23 37.26
N ASP A 183 -31.10 0.48 37.85
CA ASP A 183 -31.36 1.70 38.61
C ASP A 183 -30.57 1.75 39.93
N THR A 184 -30.39 0.61 40.62
CA THR A 184 -29.55 0.52 41.83
C THR A 184 -28.09 0.91 41.59
N THR A 185 -27.61 0.72 40.37
CA THR A 185 -26.20 0.95 40.00
C THR A 185 -25.98 2.17 39.10
N ARG A 186 -27.05 2.81 38.61
CA ARG A 186 -26.99 4.13 37.96
C ARG A 186 -26.83 5.28 38.96
N GLY A 187 -27.12 5.01 40.23
CA GLY A 187 -27.24 6.00 41.29
C GLY A 187 -28.71 6.35 41.48
N SER A 188 -29.20 6.22 42.72
CA SER A 188 -30.55 6.65 43.04
C SER A 188 -30.63 8.18 43.07
N SER A 189 -31.78 8.75 42.70
CA SER A 189 -32.08 10.19 42.84
C SER A 189 -32.01 10.71 44.30
N ARG A 190 -31.75 9.82 45.26
CA ARG A 190 -31.78 10.09 46.71
C ARG A 190 -30.46 10.63 47.24
N HIS A 191 -29.35 10.35 46.56
CA HIS A 191 -28.05 10.94 46.88
C HIS A 191 -27.75 12.00 45.83
N LYS A 192 -27.67 13.28 46.26
CA LYS A 192 -27.51 14.46 45.39
C LYS A 192 -26.34 14.41 44.41
N ASN A 193 -25.45 13.40 44.47
CA ASN A 193 -24.27 13.25 43.61
C ASN A 193 -24.06 11.84 42.97
N GLY A 194 -25.02 10.90 43.00
CA GLY A 194 -24.87 9.62 42.26
C GLY A 194 -23.62 8.78 42.59
N SER A 195 -23.09 8.92 43.81
CA SER A 195 -21.82 8.34 44.25
C SER A 195 -21.93 6.83 44.54
N TYR A 196 -20.81 6.13 44.37
CA TYR A 196 -20.66 4.70 44.69
C TYR A 196 -20.57 4.48 46.20
N PHE A 197 -21.26 3.45 46.70
CA PHE A 197 -21.20 3.06 48.11
C PHE A 197 -21.19 1.54 48.28
N LEU A 198 -20.48 1.06 49.30
CA LEU A 198 -20.48 -0.34 49.72
C LEU A 198 -21.64 -0.65 50.67
N ALA A 199 -21.95 -1.93 50.83
CA ALA A 199 -22.94 -2.41 51.80
C ALA A 199 -22.54 -2.06 53.24
N CYS A 200 -23.48 -1.61 54.06
CA CYS A 200 -23.25 -1.40 55.48
C CYS A 200 -23.26 -2.73 56.24
N LYS A 201 -22.18 -3.00 57.00
CA LYS A 201 -22.02 -4.23 57.80
C LYS A 201 -23.16 -4.44 58.80
N GLU A 202 -23.64 -3.39 59.46
CA GLU A 202 -24.72 -3.49 60.43
C GLU A 202 -26.09 -3.69 59.77
N CYS A 203 -26.37 -2.98 58.66
CA CYS A 203 -27.59 -3.22 57.88
C CYS A 203 -27.63 -4.65 57.31
N ARG A 204 -26.47 -5.24 56.98
CA ARG A 204 -26.38 -6.61 56.48
C ARG A 204 -26.67 -7.68 57.54
N LYS A 205 -26.59 -7.35 58.84
CA LYS A 205 -26.98 -8.26 59.92
C LYS A 205 -28.50 -8.35 60.10
N LEU A 206 -29.26 -7.40 59.55
CA LEU A 206 -30.72 -7.42 59.61
C LEU A 206 -31.26 -8.58 58.78
N THR A 207 -32.27 -9.29 59.29
CA THR A 207 -32.99 -10.34 58.56
C THR A 207 -33.78 -9.77 57.39
N LEU A 208 -34.12 -10.60 56.40
CA LEU A 208 -34.92 -10.19 55.24
C LEU A 208 -36.25 -9.53 55.66
N GLU A 209 -36.94 -10.11 56.64
CA GLU A 209 -38.19 -9.56 57.19
C GLU A 209 -37.99 -8.18 57.83
N GLN A 210 -36.90 -7.99 58.59
CA GLN A 210 -36.58 -6.69 59.19
C GLN A 210 -36.29 -5.63 58.11
N ARG A 211 -35.59 -6.00 57.03
CA ARG A 211 -35.30 -5.10 55.90
C ARG A 211 -36.57 -4.74 55.14
N GLN A 212 -37.46 -5.72 54.90
CA GLN A 212 -38.76 -5.50 54.26
C GLN A 212 -39.67 -4.57 55.08
N ASN A 213 -39.54 -4.61 56.41
CA ASN A 213 -40.21 -3.71 57.34
C ASN A 213 -39.49 -2.36 57.56
N ASN A 214 -38.62 -1.94 56.62
CA ASN A 214 -37.87 -0.68 56.65
C ASN A 214 -36.99 -0.45 57.90
N LYS A 215 -36.60 -1.52 58.63
CA LYS A 215 -35.62 -1.39 59.71
C LYS A 215 -34.24 -1.14 59.13
N SER A 216 -33.46 -0.33 59.81
CA SER A 216 -32.11 0.10 59.42
C SER A 216 -31.20 0.16 60.64
N CYS A 217 -29.89 0.20 60.44
CA CYS A 217 -28.99 0.45 61.55
C CYS A 217 -29.04 1.93 61.96
N GLY A 218 -28.56 2.26 63.17
CA GLY A 218 -28.59 3.64 63.68
C GLY A 218 -27.80 4.66 62.85
N ALA A 219 -26.90 4.21 61.98
CA ALA A 219 -26.18 5.07 61.04
C ALA A 219 -26.98 5.39 59.76
N HIS A 220 -28.06 4.65 59.48
CA HIS A 220 -28.85 4.80 58.25
C HIS A 220 -30.35 4.94 58.57
N ASN A 221 -30.71 5.91 59.41
CA ASN A 221 -32.08 6.13 59.91
C ASN A 221 -33.17 6.02 58.83
N GLY A 222 -34.02 5.02 58.95
CA GLY A 222 -35.16 4.75 58.06
C GLY A 222 -34.80 4.11 56.72
N HIS A 223 -33.51 3.86 56.44
CA HIS A 223 -33.05 3.39 55.14
C HIS A 223 -31.99 2.29 55.26
N CYS A 224 -32.40 1.04 55.01
CA CYS A 224 -31.48 -0.09 55.10
C CYS A 224 -30.49 -0.16 53.94
N GLN A 225 -29.24 0.22 54.16
CA GLN A 225 -28.15 0.03 53.20
C GLN A 225 -27.50 -1.36 53.32
N ALA A 226 -28.30 -2.41 53.12
CA ALA A 226 -27.80 -3.80 53.18
C ALA A 226 -26.96 -4.19 51.95
N PHE A 227 -27.06 -3.41 50.87
CA PHE A 227 -26.39 -3.63 49.59
C PHE A 227 -25.58 -2.40 49.19
N GLY A 228 -24.58 -2.60 48.35
CA GLY A 228 -23.93 -1.49 47.68
C GLY A 228 -24.86 -0.82 46.67
N GLU A 229 -24.58 0.44 46.34
CA GLU A 229 -25.30 1.22 45.33
C GLU A 229 -24.32 2.04 44.48
N GLY A 230 -24.79 2.48 43.30
CA GLY A 230 -24.03 3.36 42.40
C GLY A 230 -23.07 2.62 41.48
N ASN A 231 -22.25 3.39 40.76
CA ASN A 231 -21.38 2.86 39.71
C ASN A 231 -19.93 2.85 40.19
N VAL A 232 -19.27 1.68 40.17
CA VAL A 232 -17.89 1.53 40.66
C VAL A 232 -16.90 2.52 40.04
N ILE A 233 -17.15 2.99 38.81
CA ILE A 233 -16.27 3.96 38.15
C ILE A 233 -16.31 5.36 38.77
N GLU A 234 -17.33 5.64 39.58
CA GLU A 234 -17.49 6.87 40.36
C GLU A 234 -16.92 6.73 41.79
N SER A 235 -16.39 5.55 42.17
CA SER A 235 -15.60 5.40 43.40
C SER A 235 -14.32 6.22 43.28
N GLU A 236 -14.08 7.10 44.25
CA GLU A 236 -12.83 7.85 44.34
C GLU A 236 -11.63 6.91 44.44
N THR A 237 -11.75 5.85 45.23
CA THR A 237 -10.71 4.82 45.39
C THR A 237 -10.42 4.12 44.06
N PHE A 238 -11.46 3.74 43.32
CA PHE A 238 -11.29 3.18 41.98
C PHE A 238 -10.62 4.19 41.04
N GLY A 239 -11.08 5.45 40.99
CA GLY A 239 -10.53 6.48 40.12
C GLY A 239 -9.04 6.76 40.35
N GLN A 240 -8.63 6.84 41.63
CA GLN A 240 -7.24 7.02 42.02
C GLN A 240 -6.38 5.83 41.56
N HIS A 241 -6.78 4.60 41.89
CA HIS A 241 -6.01 3.41 41.53
C HIS A 241 -6.03 3.10 40.03
N PHE A 242 -7.13 3.41 39.33
CA PHE A 242 -7.19 3.34 37.89
C PHE A 242 -6.12 4.23 37.26
N SER A 243 -6.01 5.48 37.71
CA SER A 243 -4.98 6.43 37.23
C SER A 243 -3.56 5.95 37.53
N MET A 244 -3.33 5.33 38.70
CA MET A 244 -2.04 4.71 39.02
C MET A 244 -1.71 3.53 38.10
N ILE A 245 -2.70 2.68 37.81
CA ILE A 245 -2.52 1.53 36.92
C ILE A 245 -2.33 1.97 35.47
N GLU A 246 -2.98 3.05 35.03
CA GLU A 246 -2.69 3.65 33.72
C GLU A 246 -1.24 4.15 33.63
N LYS A 247 -0.73 4.83 34.68
CA LYS A 247 0.68 5.25 34.74
C LYS A 247 1.63 4.05 34.75
N TYR A 248 1.33 3.02 35.55
CA TYR A 248 2.10 1.78 35.56
C TYR A 248 2.10 1.14 34.16
N ALA A 249 0.94 1.03 33.52
CA ALA A 249 0.84 0.52 32.17
C ALA A 249 1.68 1.36 31.20
N GLN A 250 1.65 2.70 31.27
CA GLN A 250 2.50 3.54 30.43
C GLN A 250 4.00 3.31 30.65
N GLN A 251 4.43 3.10 31.89
CA GLN A 251 5.83 2.87 32.26
C GLN A 251 6.34 1.48 31.85
N HIS A 252 5.48 0.47 31.91
CA HIS A 252 5.81 -0.93 31.61
C HIS A 252 5.35 -1.38 30.22
N TYR A 253 4.61 -0.53 29.50
CA TYR A 253 4.22 -0.76 28.13
C TYR A 253 5.40 -0.48 27.21
N MET A 254 5.92 -1.54 26.62
CA MET A 254 6.80 -1.40 25.47
C MET A 254 5.95 -0.97 24.28
N SER A 255 6.09 0.30 23.89
CA SER A 255 5.50 0.83 22.67
C SER A 255 5.92 -0.05 21.50
N LYS A 256 4.94 -0.64 20.82
CA LYS A 256 5.16 -1.40 19.60
C LYS A 256 4.79 -0.54 18.41
N SER A 257 5.79 0.04 17.75
CA SER A 257 5.58 0.81 16.54
C SER A 257 5.51 -0.13 15.34
N SER A 258 4.50 0.01 14.48
CA SER A 258 4.51 -0.73 13.23
C SER A 258 5.63 -0.20 12.34
N ALA A 259 6.43 -1.09 11.76
CA ALA A 259 7.51 -0.68 10.87
C ALA A 259 6.96 -0.14 9.53
N SER A 260 7.84 0.48 8.74
CA SER A 260 7.59 0.90 7.35
C SER A 260 8.65 0.27 6.45
N PHE A 261 8.27 -0.11 5.23
CA PHE A 261 9.26 -0.51 4.24
C PHE A 261 9.87 0.72 3.56
N LEU A 262 11.19 0.68 3.36
CA LEU A 262 11.89 1.61 2.48
C LEU A 262 11.62 1.27 1.00
N PRO A 263 11.78 2.22 0.07
CA PRO A 263 11.66 1.95 -1.36
C PRO A 263 12.54 0.78 -1.83
N SER A 264 13.80 0.72 -1.41
CA SER A 264 14.71 -0.39 -1.76
C SER A 264 14.25 -1.74 -1.23
N GLN A 265 13.66 -1.76 -0.03
CA GLN A 265 13.08 -2.95 0.59
C GLN A 265 11.84 -3.42 -0.16
N LEU A 266 10.96 -2.51 -0.59
CA LEU A 266 9.82 -2.85 -1.45
C LEU A 266 10.27 -3.46 -2.78
N ARG A 267 11.33 -2.92 -3.40
CA ARG A 267 11.92 -3.50 -4.62
C ARG A 267 12.45 -4.91 -4.36
N THR A 268 13.13 -5.13 -3.24
CA THR A 268 13.62 -6.45 -2.83
C THR A 268 12.47 -7.46 -2.67
N ILE A 269 11.38 -7.05 -2.00
CA ILE A 269 10.17 -7.87 -1.84
C ILE A 269 9.53 -8.17 -3.20
N ARG A 270 9.40 -7.16 -4.05
CA ARG A 270 8.88 -7.31 -5.42
C ARG A 270 9.69 -8.33 -6.21
N ASP A 271 11.01 -8.21 -6.19
CA ASP A 271 11.90 -9.08 -6.97
C ASP A 271 11.85 -10.52 -6.44
N HIS A 272 11.77 -10.71 -5.12
CA HIS A 272 11.52 -12.02 -4.53
C HIS A 272 10.19 -12.62 -5.01
N CYS A 273 9.10 -11.85 -4.95
CA CYS A 273 7.78 -12.32 -5.38
C CYS A 273 7.72 -12.63 -6.88
N ALA A 274 8.37 -11.81 -7.72
CA ALA A 274 8.43 -12.01 -9.16
C ALA A 274 9.27 -13.23 -9.54
N ASN A 275 10.39 -13.47 -8.85
CA ASN A 275 11.29 -14.59 -9.13
C ASN A 275 10.78 -15.94 -8.62
N ASP A 276 9.99 -15.96 -7.53
CA ASP A 276 9.29 -17.18 -7.08
C ASP A 276 8.33 -17.71 -8.14
N GLY A 277 7.71 -16.82 -8.90
CA GLY A 277 6.87 -17.17 -10.04
C GLY A 277 5.52 -17.79 -9.69
N SER A 278 5.18 -17.95 -8.41
CA SER A 278 3.85 -18.42 -8.02
C SER A 278 2.82 -17.29 -8.05
N LEU A 279 1.60 -17.67 -8.41
CA LEU A 279 0.45 -16.77 -8.34
C LEU A 279 0.19 -16.25 -6.91
N ALA A 280 0.49 -17.08 -5.90
CA ALA A 280 0.36 -16.70 -4.50
C ALA A 280 1.32 -15.57 -4.12
N LYS A 281 2.56 -15.58 -4.62
CA LYS A 281 3.53 -14.48 -4.41
C LYS A 281 3.18 -13.23 -5.19
N LEU A 282 2.69 -13.37 -6.43
CA LEU A 282 2.15 -12.23 -7.17
C LEU A 282 0.98 -11.57 -6.43
N MET A 283 0.05 -12.37 -5.90
CA MET A 283 -1.05 -11.90 -5.08
C MET A 283 -0.55 -11.14 -3.85
N GLN A 284 0.43 -11.70 -3.12
CA GLN A 284 1.03 -11.05 -1.95
C GLN A 284 1.65 -9.70 -2.32
N TRP A 285 2.38 -9.62 -3.44
CA TRP A 285 2.92 -8.36 -3.93
C TRP A 285 1.83 -7.35 -4.26
N CYS A 286 0.77 -7.76 -4.96
CA CYS A 286 -0.39 -6.90 -5.25
C CYS A 286 -1.00 -6.31 -3.98
N VAL A 287 -1.22 -7.13 -2.95
CA VAL A 287 -1.76 -6.67 -1.66
C VAL A 287 -0.84 -5.62 -1.02
N ILE A 288 0.48 -5.86 -1.00
CA ILE A 288 1.45 -4.90 -0.43
C ILE A 288 1.41 -3.59 -1.20
N ILE A 289 1.61 -3.62 -2.51
CA ILE A 289 1.78 -2.39 -3.29
C ILE A 289 0.47 -1.59 -3.41
N LEU A 290 -0.69 -2.25 -3.55
CA LEU A 290 -1.98 -1.57 -3.49
C LEU A 290 -2.25 -0.99 -2.11
N GLY A 291 -1.96 -1.73 -1.04
CA GLY A 291 -2.13 -1.24 0.32
C GLY A 291 -1.28 0.00 0.60
N CYS A 292 -0.02 0.01 0.13
CA CYS A 292 0.84 1.18 0.20
C CYS A 292 0.30 2.33 -0.67
N ARG A 293 0.01 2.10 -1.95
CA ARG A 293 -0.39 3.19 -2.87
C ARG A 293 -1.78 3.77 -2.59
N LEU A 294 -2.63 3.05 -1.87
CA LEU A 294 -3.97 3.49 -1.46
C LEU A 294 -4.12 3.84 0.02
N TYR A 295 -3.01 3.86 0.78
CA TYR A 295 -3.01 4.13 2.23
C TYR A 295 -3.94 3.18 3.01
N LEU A 296 -4.06 1.93 2.59
CA LEU A 296 -4.99 0.98 3.20
C LEU A 296 -4.37 0.29 4.41
N ARG A 297 -5.22 -0.02 5.39
CA ARG A 297 -4.89 -1.07 6.35
C ARG A 297 -4.91 -2.42 5.64
N ILE A 298 -4.20 -3.39 6.19
CA ILE A 298 -4.16 -4.76 5.65
C ILE A 298 -5.58 -5.34 5.49
N ASP A 299 -6.45 -5.18 6.48
CA ASP A 299 -7.83 -5.69 6.42
C ASP A 299 -8.67 -4.98 5.35
N GLU A 300 -8.45 -3.69 5.12
CA GLU A 300 -9.12 -2.92 4.07
C GLU A 300 -8.72 -3.41 2.67
N VAL A 301 -7.42 -3.59 2.39
CA VAL A 301 -6.96 -4.10 1.08
C VAL A 301 -7.42 -5.54 0.82
N LEU A 302 -7.40 -6.41 1.84
CA LEU A 302 -7.87 -7.79 1.70
C LEU A 302 -9.39 -7.87 1.49
N SER A 303 -10.14 -6.81 1.76
CA SER A 303 -11.60 -6.76 1.56
C SER A 303 -11.99 -6.18 0.20
N LEU A 304 -11.03 -5.82 -0.66
CA LEU A 304 -11.34 -5.32 -2.00
C LEU A 304 -11.98 -6.43 -2.85
N GLU A 305 -12.99 -6.03 -3.61
CA GLU A 305 -13.67 -6.86 -4.60
C GLU A 305 -13.42 -6.31 -6.00
N THR A 306 -13.60 -7.15 -7.02
CA THR A 306 -13.42 -6.74 -8.42
C THR A 306 -14.40 -5.60 -8.78
N GLU A 307 -15.61 -5.68 -8.24
CA GLU A 307 -16.73 -4.74 -8.37
C GLU A 307 -16.47 -3.41 -7.64
N SER A 308 -15.50 -3.38 -6.73
CA SER A 308 -15.06 -2.13 -6.10
C SER A 308 -14.41 -1.19 -7.12
N PHE A 309 -13.89 -1.71 -8.24
CA PHE A 309 -13.33 -0.90 -9.31
C PHE A 309 -14.45 -0.37 -10.21
N VAL A 310 -14.34 0.91 -10.59
CA VAL A 310 -15.42 1.63 -11.26
C VAL A 310 -14.97 2.01 -12.68
N PRO A 311 -15.29 1.19 -13.70
CA PRO A 311 -14.79 1.35 -15.07
C PRO A 311 -14.96 2.75 -15.64
N LYS A 312 -16.14 3.36 -15.49
CA LYS A 312 -16.47 4.69 -16.05
C LYS A 312 -15.54 5.83 -15.59
N TYR A 313 -14.66 5.58 -14.63
CA TYR A 313 -13.69 6.52 -14.09
C TYR A 313 -12.23 6.08 -14.29
N PHE A 314 -11.99 5.04 -15.10
CA PHE A 314 -10.65 4.65 -15.52
C PHE A 314 -10.11 5.68 -16.52
N VAL A 315 -8.85 6.03 -16.37
CA VAL A 315 -8.16 6.96 -17.27
C VAL A 315 -7.15 6.17 -18.08
N ILE A 316 -7.47 5.94 -19.35
CA ILE A 316 -6.62 5.20 -20.28
C ILE A 316 -6.44 6.06 -21.53
N LYS A 317 -5.17 6.34 -21.86
CA LYS A 317 -4.78 7.19 -22.98
C LYS A 317 -3.96 6.38 -23.99
N GLY A 318 -4.50 6.16 -25.18
CA GLY A 318 -3.88 5.32 -26.20
C GLY A 318 -3.59 3.90 -25.68
N LYS A 319 -2.31 3.57 -25.58
CA LYS A 319 -1.80 2.29 -25.06
C LYS A 319 -1.34 2.35 -23.61
N THR A 320 -1.68 3.41 -22.88
CA THR A 320 -1.21 3.67 -21.52
C THR A 320 -2.37 3.71 -20.54
N VAL A 321 -2.31 2.85 -19.52
CA VAL A 321 -3.20 2.95 -18.35
C VAL A 321 -2.61 4.03 -17.43
N ILE A 322 -3.30 5.16 -17.29
CA ILE A 322 -2.86 6.26 -16.41
C ILE A 322 -3.30 5.96 -14.98
N SER A 323 -4.58 5.67 -14.79
CA SER A 323 -5.12 5.37 -13.47
C SER A 323 -6.42 4.58 -13.50
N LEU A 324 -6.65 3.81 -12.44
CA LEU A 324 -7.89 3.06 -12.19
C LEU A 324 -8.63 3.68 -11.01
N CYS A 325 -9.95 3.69 -11.05
CA CYS A 325 -10.77 4.19 -9.95
C CYS A 325 -11.32 3.04 -9.12
N VAL A 326 -11.20 3.12 -7.80
CA VAL A 326 -11.70 2.13 -6.84
C VAL A 326 -12.51 2.79 -5.74
N LYS A 327 -13.62 2.15 -5.33
CA LYS A 327 -14.42 2.55 -4.17
C LYS A 327 -14.01 1.76 -2.94
N ILE A 328 -13.83 2.46 -1.83
CA ILE A 328 -13.38 1.85 -0.56
C ILE A 328 -14.13 2.50 0.60
N LYS A 329 -14.65 1.68 1.51
CA LYS A 329 -15.16 2.12 2.83
C LYS A 329 -14.13 1.81 3.92
N GLY A 330 -13.33 2.79 4.28
CA GLY A 330 -12.38 2.65 5.40
C GLY A 330 -13.10 2.64 6.75
N LYS A 331 -12.41 2.19 7.81
CA LYS A 331 -13.00 2.07 9.16
C LYS A 331 -13.58 3.38 9.73
N CYS A 332 -13.00 4.51 9.32
CA CYS A 332 -13.40 5.85 9.77
C CYS A 332 -14.33 6.54 8.78
N ASP A 333 -14.63 5.91 7.64
CA ASP A 333 -15.48 6.51 6.63
C ASP A 333 -16.95 6.21 6.93
N GLY A 334 -17.80 7.25 6.90
CA GLY A 334 -19.25 7.06 7.01
C GLY A 334 -19.85 6.37 5.78
N GLN A 335 -19.22 6.53 4.62
CA GLN A 335 -19.67 6.02 3.32
C GLN A 335 -18.47 5.59 2.46
N GLU A 336 -18.73 4.83 1.40
CA GLU A 336 -17.73 4.53 0.39
C GLU A 336 -17.17 5.82 -0.23
N ARG A 337 -15.87 5.82 -0.49
CA ARG A 337 -15.14 6.92 -1.11
C ARG A 337 -14.38 6.41 -2.32
N HIS A 338 -14.15 7.27 -3.30
CA HIS A 338 -13.43 6.93 -4.52
C HIS A 338 -11.96 7.33 -4.43
N PHE A 339 -11.09 6.44 -4.92
CA PHE A 339 -9.65 6.63 -4.97
C PHE A 339 -9.10 6.31 -6.35
N GLN A 340 -8.00 6.98 -6.71
CA GLN A 340 -7.20 6.67 -7.88
C GLN A 340 -6.06 5.71 -7.55
N VAL A 341 -5.87 4.72 -8.42
CA VAL A 341 -4.73 3.82 -8.46
C VAL A 341 -3.91 4.21 -9.69
N TYR A 342 -2.86 4.99 -9.51
CA TYR A 342 -2.01 5.45 -10.61
C TYR A 342 -0.99 4.40 -11.04
N ASP A 343 -0.69 4.33 -12.34
CA ASP A 343 0.55 3.68 -12.80
C ASP A 343 1.76 4.53 -12.39
N ASP A 344 2.94 3.90 -12.29
CA ASP A 344 4.22 4.59 -12.06
C ASP A 344 5.18 4.21 -13.20
N PRO A 345 5.11 4.90 -14.35
CA PRO A 345 5.96 4.57 -15.49
C PRO A 345 7.44 4.90 -15.25
N LYS A 346 7.74 5.83 -14.33
CA LYS A 346 9.11 6.19 -13.95
C LYS A 346 9.77 5.06 -13.16
N TYR A 347 9.03 4.44 -12.24
CA TYR A 347 9.48 3.29 -11.45
C TYR A 347 8.44 2.16 -11.50
N PRO A 348 8.38 1.41 -12.62
CA PRO A 348 7.34 0.41 -12.85
C PRO A 348 7.34 -0.72 -11.83
N GLU A 349 8.46 -0.98 -11.15
CA GLU A 349 8.54 -1.90 -10.03
C GLU A 349 7.75 -1.46 -8.79
N LEU A 350 7.41 -0.17 -8.67
CA LEU A 350 6.56 0.38 -7.61
C LEU A 350 5.15 0.73 -8.12
N SER A 351 4.80 0.38 -9.36
CA SER A 351 3.46 0.55 -9.90
C SER A 351 2.49 -0.46 -9.25
N PRO A 352 1.32 -0.01 -8.74
CA PRO A 352 0.26 -0.90 -8.30
C PRO A 352 -0.61 -1.43 -9.45
N VAL A 353 -0.68 -0.72 -10.58
CA VAL A 353 -1.59 -1.04 -11.70
C VAL A 353 -1.11 -2.28 -12.45
N ARG A 354 0.18 -2.31 -12.82
CA ARG A 354 0.75 -3.40 -13.64
C ARG A 354 0.63 -4.78 -12.97
N PRO A 355 1.10 -4.99 -11.72
CA PRO A 355 0.95 -6.29 -11.06
C PRO A 355 -0.52 -6.65 -10.81
N LEU A 356 -1.39 -5.66 -10.55
CA LEU A 356 -2.82 -5.89 -10.43
C LEU A 356 -3.42 -6.48 -11.72
N LEU A 357 -3.21 -5.81 -12.86
CA LEU A 357 -3.74 -6.28 -14.15
C LEU A 357 -3.17 -7.66 -14.53
N LEU A 358 -1.87 -7.89 -14.29
CA LEU A 358 -1.26 -9.21 -14.45
C LEU A 358 -1.94 -10.28 -13.61
N TYR A 359 -2.16 -10.00 -12.33
CA TYR A 359 -2.77 -10.93 -11.39
C TYR A 359 -4.21 -11.26 -11.78
N ILE A 360 -4.99 -10.26 -12.20
CA ILE A 360 -6.38 -10.46 -12.64
C ILE A 360 -6.45 -11.33 -13.89
N ALA A 361 -5.61 -11.06 -14.88
CA ALA A 361 -5.54 -11.88 -16.09
C ALA A 361 -5.09 -13.31 -15.76
N ALA A 362 -4.05 -13.48 -14.93
CA ALA A 362 -3.51 -14.79 -14.57
C ALA A 362 -4.49 -15.64 -13.73
N THR A 363 -5.34 -15.01 -12.93
CA THR A 363 -6.38 -15.69 -12.15
C THR A 363 -7.68 -15.94 -12.94
N LYS A 364 -7.81 -15.36 -14.14
CA LYS A 364 -9.05 -15.38 -14.94
C LYS A 364 -10.28 -14.93 -14.15
N ARG A 365 -10.06 -13.95 -13.26
CA ARG A 365 -11.08 -13.46 -12.33
C ARG A 365 -12.10 -12.62 -13.06
N THR A 366 -13.37 -12.88 -12.77
CA THR A 366 -14.50 -12.10 -13.31
C THR A 366 -15.21 -11.25 -12.25
N GLY A 367 -15.05 -11.59 -10.96
CA GLY A 367 -15.79 -10.96 -9.88
C GLY A 367 -15.32 -11.37 -8.48
N GLY A 368 -16.05 -10.94 -7.45
CA GLY A 368 -15.85 -11.29 -6.05
C GLY A 368 -14.54 -10.77 -5.43
N PHE A 369 -14.12 -11.37 -4.31
CA PHE A 369 -12.97 -10.90 -3.53
C PHE A 369 -11.67 -10.94 -4.33
N LEU A 370 -11.04 -9.78 -4.54
CA LEU A 370 -9.83 -9.62 -5.33
C LEU A 370 -8.69 -10.53 -4.83
N PHE A 371 -8.56 -10.64 -3.51
CA PHE A 371 -7.55 -11.47 -2.84
C PHE A 371 -8.24 -12.56 -2.02
N PRO A 372 -8.51 -13.74 -2.61
CA PRO A 372 -9.26 -14.79 -1.94
C PRO A 372 -8.37 -15.64 -1.02
N LYS A 373 -9.01 -16.51 -0.24
CA LYS A 373 -8.29 -17.61 0.43
C LYS A 373 -7.63 -18.52 -0.62
N SER A 374 -6.50 -19.15 -0.26
CA SER A 374 -5.71 -19.98 -1.19
C SER A 374 -6.51 -21.11 -1.86
N THR A 375 -7.55 -21.63 -1.22
CA THR A 375 -8.40 -22.68 -1.79
C THR A 375 -9.33 -22.19 -2.92
N GLN A 376 -9.50 -20.88 -3.06
CA GLN A 376 -10.33 -20.24 -4.09
C GLN A 376 -9.49 -19.34 -5.01
N MET A 377 -8.17 -19.59 -5.10
CA MET A 377 -7.24 -18.73 -5.84
C MET A 377 -7.51 -18.70 -7.36
N PHE A 378 -8.06 -19.79 -7.89
CA PHE A 378 -8.40 -19.96 -9.31
C PHE A 378 -9.92 -19.86 -9.58
N ASP A 379 -10.72 -19.59 -8.55
CA ASP A 379 -12.16 -19.38 -8.73
C ASP A 379 -12.36 -18.04 -9.45
N ALA A 380 -13.21 -18.02 -10.48
CA ALA A 380 -13.51 -16.78 -11.21
C ALA A 380 -14.22 -15.74 -10.33
N ASN A 381 -15.03 -16.20 -9.36
CA ASN A 381 -15.84 -15.37 -8.45
C ASN A 381 -15.76 -15.90 -7.00
N PRO A 382 -14.64 -15.72 -6.29
CA PRO A 382 -14.47 -16.28 -4.95
C PRO A 382 -15.26 -15.51 -3.90
N THR A 383 -15.77 -16.27 -2.93
CA THR A 383 -16.70 -15.81 -1.89
C THR A 383 -16.04 -15.57 -0.53
N ALA A 384 -14.75 -15.90 -0.37
CA ALA A 384 -14.01 -15.64 0.86
C ALA A 384 -12.65 -14.98 0.61
N LYS A 385 -12.41 -13.87 1.30
CA LYS A 385 -11.13 -13.16 1.28
C LYS A 385 -10.01 -13.90 2.00
N TYR A 386 -8.80 -13.50 1.68
CA TYR A 386 -7.59 -13.95 2.33
C TYR A 386 -7.62 -13.64 3.83
N TYR A 387 -7.32 -14.64 4.66
CA TYR A 387 -7.29 -14.50 6.11
C TYR A 387 -6.18 -13.52 6.57
N TYR A 388 -6.60 -12.50 7.32
CA TYR A 388 -5.72 -11.46 7.87
C TYR A 388 -4.51 -12.03 8.62
N GLY A 389 -4.72 -13.02 9.50
CA GLY A 389 -3.63 -13.61 10.27
C GLY A 389 -2.58 -14.31 9.40
N SER A 390 -3.01 -14.98 8.33
CA SER A 390 -2.10 -15.63 7.39
C SER A 390 -1.27 -14.61 6.62
N PHE A 391 -1.89 -13.51 6.20
CA PHE A 391 -1.16 -12.45 5.52
C PHE A 391 -0.19 -11.72 6.46
N LEU A 392 -0.53 -11.54 7.73
CA LEU A 392 0.38 -10.96 8.71
C LEU A 392 1.65 -11.80 8.87
N THR A 393 1.54 -13.13 8.90
CA THR A 393 2.69 -14.04 8.87
C THR A 393 3.55 -13.87 7.60
N HIS A 394 2.94 -13.55 6.46
CA HIS A 394 3.70 -13.24 5.24
C HIS A 394 4.40 -11.89 5.30
N ILE A 395 3.78 -10.87 5.89
CA ILE A 395 4.45 -9.59 6.16
C ILE A 395 5.65 -9.80 7.09
N GLU A 396 5.50 -10.58 8.17
CA GLU A 396 6.62 -10.94 9.05
C GLU A 396 7.75 -11.64 8.30
N PHE A 397 7.42 -12.53 7.36
CA PHE A 397 8.41 -13.14 6.48
C PHE A 397 9.12 -12.10 5.61
N PHE A 398 8.38 -11.17 4.98
CA PHE A 398 8.99 -10.13 4.15
C PHE A 398 9.86 -9.16 4.93
N VAL A 399 9.47 -8.82 6.15
CA VAL A 399 10.30 -8.03 7.07
C VAL A 399 11.64 -8.74 7.33
N LYS A 400 11.62 -10.04 7.63
CA LYS A 400 12.84 -10.84 7.80
C LYS A 400 13.66 -10.91 6.51
N LEU A 401 13.01 -11.09 5.37
CA LEU A 401 13.64 -11.13 4.05
C LEU A 401 14.47 -9.87 3.78
N VAL A 402 13.96 -8.70 4.15
CA VAL A 402 14.67 -7.43 3.96
C VAL A 402 15.60 -7.05 5.11
N GLY A 403 15.90 -7.99 6.00
CA GLY A 403 16.84 -7.80 7.11
C GLY A 403 16.39 -6.77 8.14
N MET A 404 15.09 -6.48 8.23
CA MET A 404 14.56 -5.57 9.24
C MET A 404 14.54 -6.28 10.59
N ASP A 405 15.32 -5.75 11.53
CA ASP A 405 15.30 -6.22 12.90
C ASP A 405 14.07 -5.65 13.64
N LEU A 406 13.09 -6.52 13.86
CA LEU A 406 11.91 -6.19 14.66
C LEU A 406 12.19 -6.18 16.18
N GLN A 407 13.35 -6.69 16.59
CA GLN A 407 13.73 -6.89 17.99
C GLN A 407 14.73 -5.83 18.49
N SER A 408 15.49 -5.16 17.61
CA SER A 408 16.35 -4.03 17.98
C SER A 408 15.50 -2.80 18.32
N GLY A 409 15.11 -2.67 19.58
CA GLY A 409 14.63 -1.40 20.11
C GLY A 409 15.81 -0.55 20.53
N MET A 410 16.13 0.49 19.75
CA MET A 410 16.77 1.66 20.36
C MET A 410 15.64 2.40 21.10
N ASP A 411 15.86 2.75 22.36
CA ASP A 411 14.96 3.55 23.20
C ASP A 411 13.65 2.88 23.69
N GLY A 412 13.58 1.55 23.72
CA GLY A 412 12.47 0.82 24.34
C GLY A 412 11.24 0.59 23.46
N GLU A 413 11.28 1.02 22.19
CA GLU A 413 10.27 0.66 21.19
C GLU A 413 10.64 -0.62 20.44
N HIS A 414 9.73 -1.58 20.37
CA HIS A 414 9.90 -2.75 19.50
C HIS A 414 9.14 -2.57 18.20
N LEU A 415 9.82 -2.75 17.07
CA LEU A 415 9.16 -2.73 15.77
C LEU A 415 8.28 -3.99 15.60
N ILE A 416 7.11 -3.84 15.00
CA ILE A 416 6.25 -4.99 14.64
C ILE A 416 5.75 -4.93 13.20
N ALA A 417 5.51 -6.11 12.64
CA ALA A 417 4.60 -6.26 11.52
C ALA A 417 3.16 -6.06 12.02
N GLY A 418 2.53 -4.96 11.60
CA GLY A 418 1.22 -4.56 12.13
C GLY A 418 0.25 -4.07 11.05
N THR A 419 -1.02 -3.93 11.43
CA THR A 419 -2.13 -3.51 10.55
C THR A 419 -1.88 -2.20 9.80
N HIS A 420 -1.04 -1.32 10.35
CA HIS A 420 -0.74 -0.01 9.82
C HIS A 420 0.53 0.05 8.96
N MET A 421 1.28 -1.05 8.83
CA MET A 421 2.58 -1.06 8.14
C MET A 421 2.50 -0.56 6.69
N LEU A 422 1.50 -1.01 5.93
CA LEU A 422 1.30 -0.56 4.54
C LEU A 422 0.95 0.93 4.47
N ARG A 423 0.11 1.42 5.39
CA ARG A 423 -0.24 2.84 5.48
C ARG A 423 0.95 3.70 5.90
N LYS A 424 1.77 3.28 6.87
CA LYS A 424 2.97 4.03 7.24
C LYS A 424 3.98 4.06 6.09
N THR A 425 4.14 2.93 5.39
CA THR A 425 4.94 2.85 4.16
C THR A 425 4.42 3.83 3.10
N ALA A 426 3.10 3.98 2.96
CA ALA A 426 2.49 4.97 2.05
C ALA A 426 2.92 6.41 2.34
N PHE A 427 2.84 6.83 3.61
CA PHE A 427 3.29 8.16 4.05
C PHE A 427 4.78 8.37 3.76
N LEU A 428 5.60 7.33 3.99
CA LEU A 428 7.02 7.35 3.65
C LEU A 428 7.24 7.59 2.16
N LEU A 429 6.62 6.79 1.29
CA LEU A 429 6.76 6.91 -0.16
C LEU A 429 6.34 8.30 -0.67
N ALA A 430 5.21 8.83 -0.19
CA ALA A 430 4.73 10.12 -0.64
C ALA A 430 5.58 11.29 -0.14
N TYR A 431 6.01 11.26 1.13
CA TYR A 431 6.91 12.29 1.64
C TYR A 431 8.24 12.29 0.87
N TRP A 432 8.82 11.11 0.63
CA TRP A 432 10.06 10.97 -0.12
C TRP A 432 9.91 11.44 -1.56
N ALA A 433 8.78 11.15 -2.22
CA ALA A 433 8.49 11.64 -3.56
C ALA A 433 8.51 13.17 -3.61
N ILE A 434 7.80 13.84 -2.70
CA ILE A 434 7.76 15.31 -2.62
C ILE A 434 9.16 15.89 -2.37
N LYS A 435 9.93 15.29 -1.46
CA LYS A 435 11.28 15.78 -1.14
C LYS A 435 12.30 15.54 -2.24
N LEU A 436 12.25 14.40 -2.92
CA LEU A 436 13.14 14.11 -4.04
C LEU A 436 12.86 15.03 -5.22
N GLU A 437 11.59 15.36 -5.49
CA GLU A 437 11.22 16.33 -6.52
C GLU A 437 11.76 17.73 -6.21
N GLN A 438 11.61 18.20 -4.95
CA GLN A 438 12.19 19.47 -4.50
C GLN A 438 13.72 19.52 -4.68
N LEU A 439 14.42 18.43 -4.34
CA LEU A 439 15.88 18.35 -4.53
C LEU A 439 16.29 18.33 -6.02
N GLN A 440 15.44 17.83 -6.91
CA GLN A 440 15.68 17.83 -8.35
C GLN A 440 15.48 19.24 -8.92
N SER A 441 14.41 19.93 -8.53
CA SER A 441 14.18 21.32 -8.95
C SER A 441 15.28 22.27 -8.50
N ASP A 442 15.82 22.08 -7.29
CA ASP A 442 16.90 22.91 -6.77
C ASP A 442 18.22 22.73 -7.57
N LYS A 443 18.47 21.52 -8.09
CA LYS A 443 19.66 21.21 -8.90
C LYS A 443 19.54 21.67 -10.35
N GLU A 444 18.34 21.67 -10.91
CA GLU A 444 18.05 22.10 -12.30
C GLU A 444 17.99 23.63 -12.46
N SER A 445 18.17 24.39 -11.38
CA SER A 445 18.45 25.84 -11.43
C SER A 445 19.80 26.19 -12.09
N ILE A 446 20.60 25.18 -12.48
CA ILE A 446 21.74 25.30 -13.39
C ILE A 446 21.28 24.83 -14.78
N PRO A 447 21.35 25.66 -15.84
CA PRO A 447 20.72 25.37 -17.12
C PRO A 447 21.40 24.16 -17.79
N THR A 448 20.73 23.01 -17.76
CA THR A 448 21.11 21.84 -18.56
C THR A 448 19.90 21.35 -19.35
N SER A 449 20.03 21.43 -20.67
CA SER A 449 19.02 21.14 -21.68
C SER A 449 18.83 19.64 -21.88
N ILE A 450 17.92 19.00 -21.14
CA ILE A 450 17.42 17.65 -21.45
C ILE A 450 15.88 17.60 -21.29
N PRO A 451 15.10 17.23 -22.34
CA PRO A 451 13.65 17.22 -22.28
C PRO A 451 13.09 15.86 -21.79
N SER A 452 12.83 15.73 -20.48
CA SER A 452 12.08 14.61 -19.88
C SER A 452 10.67 15.00 -19.37
N HIS A 453 10.20 16.22 -19.67
CA HIS A 453 9.04 16.81 -18.96
C HIS A 453 7.64 16.39 -19.43
N GLU A 454 7.43 15.83 -20.62
CA GLU A 454 6.07 15.71 -21.19
C GLU A 454 5.19 14.60 -20.58
N GLU A 455 5.72 13.41 -20.31
CA GLU A 455 4.91 12.33 -19.69
C GLU A 455 4.59 12.65 -18.23
N SER A 456 5.57 13.19 -17.50
CA SER A 456 5.32 13.75 -16.17
C SER A 456 4.32 14.89 -16.25
N ALA A 457 4.34 15.73 -17.30
CA ALA A 457 3.37 16.81 -17.45
C ALA A 457 1.95 16.27 -17.70
N ILE A 458 1.76 15.20 -18.48
CA ILE A 458 0.43 14.60 -18.69
C ILE A 458 -0.12 13.97 -17.39
N PHE A 459 0.73 13.26 -16.64
CA PHE A 459 0.35 12.69 -15.34
C PHE A 459 0.13 13.78 -14.30
N ASN A 460 1.00 14.79 -14.22
CA ASN A 460 0.91 15.92 -13.29
C ASN A 460 -0.31 16.79 -13.60
N ASP A 461 -0.58 17.10 -14.88
CA ASP A 461 -1.75 17.86 -15.32
C ASP A 461 -3.05 17.12 -14.97
N ALA A 462 -3.11 15.82 -15.26
CA ALA A 462 -4.27 15.00 -14.87
C ALA A 462 -4.45 14.97 -13.34
N ALA A 463 -3.38 14.73 -12.58
CA ALA A 463 -3.45 14.63 -11.12
C ALA A 463 -3.76 15.97 -10.42
N MET A 464 -3.18 17.09 -10.89
CA MET A 464 -3.47 18.44 -10.37
C MET A 464 -4.92 18.84 -10.65
N LYS A 465 -5.44 18.57 -11.85
CA LYS A 465 -6.85 18.81 -12.20
C LYS A 465 -7.82 17.94 -11.39
N ILE A 466 -7.40 16.75 -10.97
CA ILE A 466 -8.21 15.84 -10.14
C ILE A 466 -8.26 16.29 -8.67
N SER A 467 -7.16 16.82 -8.13
CA SER A 467 -7.02 17.08 -6.68
C SER A 467 -7.47 18.47 -6.21
N GLY A 468 -7.24 19.51 -7.03
CA GLY A 468 -7.66 20.89 -6.76
C GLY A 468 -7.13 21.52 -5.46
N GLN A 469 -6.04 21.01 -4.86
CA GLN A 469 -5.53 21.46 -3.55
C GLN A 469 -3.99 21.40 -3.42
N SER A 470 -3.45 22.07 -2.39
CA SER A 470 -2.03 22.00 -2.05
C SER A 470 -1.61 20.58 -1.62
N THR A 471 -0.37 20.20 -1.93
CA THR A 471 0.15 18.83 -1.79
C THR A 471 0.10 18.29 -0.36
N ASN A 472 0.43 19.11 0.65
CA ASN A 472 0.44 18.69 2.05
C ASN A 472 -0.97 18.47 2.64
N VAL A 473 -1.94 19.30 2.27
CA VAL A 473 -3.35 19.14 2.71
C VAL A 473 -3.94 17.87 2.10
N THR A 474 -3.50 17.52 0.90
CA THR A 474 -4.00 16.36 0.17
C THR A 474 -3.44 15.04 0.71
N LEU A 475 -2.18 15.02 1.15
CA LEU A 475 -1.56 13.84 1.76
C LEU A 475 -2.31 13.36 3.01
N LEU A 476 -2.74 14.28 3.86
CA LEU A 476 -3.51 13.97 5.07
C LEU A 476 -4.96 13.53 4.75
N ALA A 477 -5.52 14.01 3.63
CA ALA A 477 -6.81 13.55 3.16
C ALA A 477 -6.74 12.10 2.65
N ASP A 478 -5.66 11.74 1.96
CA ASP A 478 -5.43 10.38 1.43
C ASP A 478 -5.25 9.34 2.55
N GLY A 479 -4.60 9.71 3.65
CA GLY A 479 -4.32 8.81 4.78
C GLY A 479 -5.53 8.32 5.57
N ARG A 480 -6.67 9.03 5.49
CA ARG A 480 -7.97 8.67 6.10
C ARG A 480 -7.88 8.10 7.51
N HIS A 481 -7.13 8.76 8.37
CA HIS A 481 -7.04 8.37 9.77
C HIS A 481 -8.01 9.22 10.60
N GLY A 482 -8.75 8.59 11.51
CA GLY A 482 -9.70 9.29 12.39
C GLY A 482 -9.05 10.24 13.40
N SER A 483 -7.72 10.26 13.48
CA SER A 483 -6.94 11.18 14.29
C SER A 483 -5.84 11.80 13.46
N LEU A 484 -5.81 13.14 13.42
CA LEU A 484 -4.77 13.93 12.75
C LEU A 484 -3.39 13.72 13.42
N SER A 485 -3.33 13.61 14.75
CA SER A 485 -2.06 13.43 15.47
C SER A 485 -1.32 12.16 15.05
N VAL A 486 -2.06 11.08 14.79
CA VAL A 486 -1.48 9.82 14.31
C VAL A 486 -0.94 9.95 12.88
N GLN A 487 -1.63 10.70 12.00
CA GLN A 487 -1.11 10.95 10.64
C GLN A 487 0.17 11.79 10.68
N MET A 488 0.18 12.81 11.55
CA MET A 488 1.37 13.63 11.77
C MET A 488 2.54 12.81 12.33
N THR A 489 2.26 11.80 13.16
CA THR A 489 3.29 10.85 13.63
C THR A 489 3.88 10.08 12.44
N TYR A 490 3.05 9.53 11.55
CA TYR A 490 3.53 8.80 10.37
C TYR A 490 4.36 9.70 9.43
N LEU A 491 3.95 10.96 9.28
CA LEU A 491 4.69 11.95 8.50
C LEU A 491 6.02 12.32 9.16
N GLY A 492 6.04 12.46 10.49
CA GLY A 492 7.24 12.67 11.28
C GLY A 492 8.23 11.51 11.13
N ASP A 493 7.77 10.27 11.27
CA ASP A 493 8.58 9.06 11.05
C ASP A 493 9.22 9.06 9.65
N ALA A 494 8.42 9.38 8.62
CA ALA A 494 8.88 9.46 7.23
C ALA A 494 9.95 10.55 7.02
N ALA A 495 9.76 11.72 7.64
CA ALA A 495 10.68 12.84 7.57
C ALA A 495 12.01 12.54 8.27
N THR A 496 11.96 11.91 9.45
CA THR A 496 13.15 11.48 10.18
C THR A 496 13.97 10.49 9.36
N LEU A 497 13.32 9.46 8.77
CA LEU A 497 13.99 8.49 7.92
C LEU A 497 14.62 9.15 6.68
N PHE A 498 13.91 10.08 6.03
CA PHE A 498 14.47 10.82 4.89
C PHE A 498 15.71 11.64 5.30
N GLY A 499 15.65 12.33 6.45
CA GLY A 499 16.75 13.12 7.00
C GLY A 499 17.99 12.27 7.27
N LEU A 500 17.83 11.10 7.89
CA LEU A 500 18.90 10.15 8.14
C LEU A 500 19.55 9.66 6.84
N PHE A 501 18.75 9.30 5.84
CA PHE A 501 19.28 8.87 4.54
C PHE A 501 20.06 9.96 3.81
N ARG A 502 19.59 11.21 3.91
CA ARG A 502 20.30 12.37 3.37
C ARG A 502 21.63 12.59 4.08
N GLN A 503 21.66 12.55 5.41
CA GLN A 503 22.87 12.72 6.21
C GLN A 503 23.93 11.66 5.91
N LEU A 504 23.51 10.41 5.75
CA LEU A 504 24.40 9.29 5.44
C LEU A 504 24.82 9.23 3.95
N ASN A 505 24.36 10.17 3.12
CA ASN A 505 24.55 10.17 1.66
C ASN A 505 24.16 8.83 1.00
N ARG A 506 23.10 8.20 1.51
CA ARG A 506 22.63 6.87 1.08
C ARG A 506 21.50 6.91 0.05
N LEU A 507 21.21 8.07 -0.52
CA LEU A 507 20.20 8.22 -1.57
C LEU A 507 20.72 7.58 -2.87
N SER A 508 20.56 6.27 -2.96
CA SER A 508 20.84 5.49 -4.17
C SER A 508 19.65 5.54 -5.13
N THR A 509 19.85 5.11 -6.38
CA THR A 509 18.77 4.94 -7.36
C THR A 509 17.65 4.02 -6.85
N ASN A 510 17.98 3.06 -5.98
CA ASN A 510 17.01 2.14 -5.37
C ASN A 510 16.16 2.78 -4.27
N GLU A 511 16.51 3.97 -3.79
CA GLU A 511 15.71 4.75 -2.84
C GLU A 511 14.78 5.76 -3.52
N MET A 512 14.89 5.89 -4.84
CA MET A 512 14.06 6.81 -5.60
C MET A 512 12.63 6.28 -5.71
N VAL A 513 11.67 7.20 -5.70
CA VAL A 513 10.24 6.92 -5.87
C VAL A 513 9.66 7.85 -6.91
N GLY A 514 8.56 7.42 -7.54
CA GLY A 514 7.84 8.23 -8.52
C GLY A 514 7.18 9.45 -7.87
N PRO A 515 6.76 10.45 -8.68
CA PRO A 515 6.04 11.61 -8.17
C PRO A 515 4.80 11.20 -7.36
N TYR A 516 4.49 12.00 -6.34
CA TYR A 516 3.30 11.78 -5.53
C TYR A 516 2.08 12.36 -6.23
N PHE A 517 1.05 11.53 -6.38
CA PHE A 517 -0.25 11.92 -6.91
C PHE A 517 -1.31 11.75 -5.83
N PRO A 518 -2.10 12.81 -5.55
CA PRO A 518 -3.32 12.71 -4.76
C PRO A 518 -4.24 11.59 -5.21
N ILE A 519 -4.59 10.69 -4.30
CA ILE A 519 -5.45 9.55 -4.64
C ILE A 519 -6.93 9.81 -4.34
N PHE A 520 -7.25 10.64 -3.35
CA PHE A 520 -8.62 10.88 -2.94
C PHE A 520 -9.36 11.77 -3.95
N ILE A 521 -10.50 11.27 -4.46
CA ILE A 521 -11.30 12.01 -5.45
C ILE A 521 -12.42 12.76 -4.73
N LYS A 522 -12.33 14.10 -4.71
CA LYS A 522 -13.40 14.94 -4.14
C LYS A 522 -14.60 15.09 -5.07
N GLN A 523 -14.34 15.21 -6.36
CA GLN A 523 -15.36 15.47 -7.38
C GLN A 523 -15.18 14.52 -8.55
N LEU A 524 -16.14 13.60 -8.72
CA LEU A 524 -16.12 12.62 -9.81
C LEU A 524 -16.35 13.25 -11.20
N GLY A 525 -16.92 14.46 -11.26
CA GLY A 525 -17.17 15.16 -12.52
C GLY A 525 -15.89 15.45 -13.31
N ASN A 526 -14.85 15.96 -12.64
CA ASN A 526 -13.56 16.25 -13.28
C ASN A 526 -12.92 14.98 -13.83
N LEU A 527 -12.98 13.91 -13.05
CA LEU A 527 -12.44 12.62 -13.45
C LEU A 527 -13.18 12.01 -14.63
N LEU A 528 -14.52 12.11 -14.65
CA LEU A 528 -15.34 11.67 -15.77
C LEU A 528 -15.01 12.46 -17.04
N HIS A 529 -14.80 13.77 -16.91
CA HIS A 529 -14.39 14.62 -18.02
C HIS A 529 -13.02 14.21 -18.56
N ILE A 530 -12.03 13.96 -17.69
CA ILE A 530 -10.71 13.49 -18.09
C ILE A 530 -10.78 12.11 -18.75
N ALA A 531 -11.59 11.21 -18.19
CA ALA A 531 -11.75 9.85 -18.70
C ALA A 531 -12.43 9.83 -20.09
N ASN A 532 -13.41 10.70 -20.35
CA ASN A 532 -14.18 10.68 -21.59
C ASN A 532 -13.70 11.67 -22.66
N ASN A 533 -13.27 12.87 -22.26
CA ASN A 533 -13.08 14.01 -23.17
C ASN A 533 -11.61 14.45 -23.28
N GLY A 534 -10.67 13.73 -22.65
CA GLY A 534 -9.24 14.01 -22.81
C GLY A 534 -8.72 13.68 -24.21
N SER A 535 -7.73 14.43 -24.70
CA SER A 535 -6.99 14.03 -25.90
C SER A 535 -6.37 12.64 -25.71
N GLY A 536 -6.59 11.76 -26.69
CA GLY A 536 -6.06 10.39 -26.67
C GLY A 536 -6.87 9.38 -25.84
N THR A 537 -8.09 9.69 -25.38
CA THR A 537 -8.96 8.69 -24.74
C THR A 537 -9.25 7.54 -25.70
N CYS A 538 -9.26 6.32 -25.17
CA CYS A 538 -9.56 5.10 -25.91
C CYS A 538 -10.79 4.42 -25.33
N GLY A 539 -11.52 3.64 -26.14
CA GLY A 539 -12.73 2.93 -25.70
C GLY A 539 -12.50 1.90 -24.58
N PHE A 540 -11.25 1.63 -24.21
CA PHE A 540 -10.90 0.75 -23.10
C PHE A 540 -11.25 1.35 -21.72
N ASN A 541 -11.44 2.67 -21.63
CA ASN A 541 -11.86 3.36 -20.40
C ASN A 541 -13.23 2.93 -19.87
N LYS A 542 -14.03 2.18 -20.65
CA LYS A 542 -15.33 1.63 -20.22
C LYS A 542 -15.29 0.14 -19.90
N LYS A 543 -14.16 -0.53 -20.14
CA LYS A 543 -14.02 -1.96 -19.89
C LYS A 543 -13.96 -2.26 -18.40
N SER A 544 -14.57 -3.36 -18.00
CA SER A 544 -14.44 -3.91 -16.65
C SER A 544 -12.98 -4.22 -16.33
N LEU A 545 -12.64 -4.33 -15.03
CA LEU A 545 -11.28 -4.65 -14.62
C LEU A 545 -10.75 -5.97 -15.25
N PRO A 546 -11.53 -7.07 -15.34
CA PRO A 546 -11.11 -8.30 -16.04
C PRO A 546 -10.84 -8.12 -17.53
N GLU A 547 -11.70 -7.39 -18.23
CA GLU A 547 -11.53 -7.13 -19.67
C GLU A 547 -10.33 -6.23 -19.92
N LEU A 548 -10.09 -5.25 -19.04
CA LEU A 548 -8.91 -4.39 -19.10
C LEU A 548 -7.63 -5.17 -18.82
N ALA A 549 -7.64 -6.08 -17.86
CA ALA A 549 -6.53 -6.97 -17.55
C ALA A 549 -6.18 -7.88 -18.73
N SER A 550 -7.20 -8.43 -19.39
CA SER A 550 -7.03 -9.25 -20.60
C SER A 550 -6.39 -8.43 -21.73
N TRP A 551 -6.91 -7.23 -22.01
CA TRP A 551 -6.31 -6.32 -22.99
C TRP A 551 -4.86 -5.95 -22.65
N PHE A 552 -4.58 -5.66 -21.38
CA PHE A 552 -3.24 -5.31 -20.93
C PHE A 552 -2.23 -6.43 -21.19
N VAL A 553 -2.61 -7.69 -20.93
CA VAL A 553 -1.71 -8.84 -21.12
C VAL A 553 -1.60 -9.26 -22.58
N PHE A 554 -2.71 -9.45 -23.27
CA PHE A 554 -2.69 -10.03 -24.60
C PHE A 554 -2.37 -8.98 -25.68
N ASP A 555 -3.01 -7.81 -25.63
CA ASP A 555 -2.85 -6.79 -26.68
C ASP A 555 -1.66 -5.86 -26.39
N LEU A 556 -1.53 -5.37 -25.16
CA LEU A 556 -0.51 -4.38 -24.83
C LEU A 556 0.87 -5.03 -24.60
N MET A 557 0.94 -6.10 -23.80
CA MET A 557 2.19 -6.84 -23.57
C MET A 557 2.53 -7.83 -24.70
N GLN A 558 1.65 -8.02 -25.67
CA GLN A 558 1.83 -8.96 -26.79
C GLN A 558 2.17 -10.38 -26.29
N VAL A 559 1.36 -10.87 -25.35
CA VAL A 559 1.42 -12.24 -24.86
C VAL A 559 0.44 -13.08 -25.68
N ASP A 560 0.84 -14.28 -26.08
CA ASP A 560 -0.03 -15.18 -26.83
C ASP A 560 -1.22 -15.61 -25.96
N SER A 561 -2.43 -15.62 -26.52
CA SER A 561 -3.66 -16.02 -25.83
C SER A 561 -3.65 -17.46 -25.32
N GLU A 562 -2.82 -18.34 -25.90
CA GLU A 562 -2.64 -19.73 -25.49
C GLU A 562 -1.62 -19.87 -24.34
N THR A 563 -0.91 -18.79 -23.98
CA THR A 563 0.06 -18.81 -22.89
C THR A 563 -0.62 -19.09 -21.56
N ASP A 564 -0.18 -20.13 -20.85
CA ASP A 564 -0.55 -20.34 -19.45
C ASP A 564 0.08 -19.24 -18.57
N LEU A 565 -0.66 -18.16 -18.35
CA LEU A 565 -0.19 -17.01 -17.60
C LEU A 565 0.28 -17.37 -16.19
N ALA A 566 -0.41 -18.32 -15.53
CA ALA A 566 -0.09 -18.70 -14.15
C ALA A 566 1.26 -19.42 -14.03
N ARG A 567 1.75 -20.05 -15.11
CA ARG A 567 3.08 -20.69 -15.16
C ARG A 567 4.19 -19.75 -15.64
N ASN A 568 3.84 -18.59 -16.19
CA ASN A 568 4.78 -17.66 -16.81
C ASN A 568 4.95 -16.33 -16.05
N ILE A 569 4.56 -16.29 -14.77
CA ILE A 569 4.59 -15.07 -13.95
C ILE A 569 5.94 -14.33 -13.97
N PRO A 570 7.12 -14.96 -13.85
CA PRO A 570 8.39 -14.22 -13.86
C PRO A 570 8.61 -13.45 -15.17
N GLU A 571 8.30 -14.08 -16.31
CA GLU A 571 8.43 -13.46 -17.63
C GLU A 571 7.39 -12.35 -17.83
N LEU A 572 6.14 -12.57 -17.39
CA LEU A 572 5.10 -11.55 -17.43
C LEU A 572 5.47 -10.33 -16.59
N CYS A 573 6.00 -10.53 -15.38
CA CYS A 573 6.50 -9.45 -14.53
C CYS A 573 7.68 -8.69 -15.17
N ARG A 574 8.55 -9.38 -15.92
CA ARG A 574 9.65 -8.76 -16.67
C ARG A 574 9.12 -7.92 -17.84
N LYS A 575 8.22 -8.48 -18.65
CA LYS A 575 7.56 -7.77 -19.75
C LYS A 575 6.79 -6.54 -19.27
N ALA A 576 6.00 -6.67 -18.20
CA ALA A 576 5.26 -5.55 -17.63
C ALA A 576 6.18 -4.45 -17.07
N LYS A 577 7.33 -4.82 -16.49
CA LYS A 577 8.36 -3.84 -16.08
C LYS A 577 8.98 -3.14 -17.30
N ALA A 578 9.18 -3.87 -18.39
CA ALA A 578 9.76 -3.38 -19.63
C ALA A 578 8.80 -2.54 -20.49
N LEU A 579 7.50 -2.44 -20.14
CA LEU A 579 6.52 -1.55 -20.80
C LEU A 579 6.81 -0.04 -20.64
N ASN A 580 8.05 0.34 -20.41
CA ASN A 580 8.46 1.72 -20.49
C ASN A 580 8.71 2.06 -21.96
N HIS A 581 8.12 3.17 -22.40
CA HIS A 581 8.05 3.63 -23.79
C HIS A 581 6.92 3.00 -24.60
N VAL A 582 5.82 3.75 -24.73
CA VAL A 582 5.35 4.01 -26.10
C VAL A 582 6.54 4.69 -26.78
N GLU A 583 7.10 4.09 -27.82
CA GLU A 583 7.94 4.84 -28.76
C GLU A 583 7.16 6.11 -29.09
N LYS A 584 7.61 7.25 -28.57
CA LYS A 584 7.01 8.54 -28.91
C LYS A 584 6.85 8.55 -30.43
N GLU A 585 5.66 8.90 -30.92
CA GLU A 585 5.62 9.65 -32.17
C GLU A 585 6.58 10.82 -31.94
N VAL A 586 7.77 10.71 -32.54
CA VAL A 586 8.80 11.73 -32.38
C VAL A 586 8.15 13.00 -32.87
N SER A 587 7.98 13.99 -31.98
CA SER A 587 7.38 15.28 -32.35
C SER A 587 7.98 15.72 -33.68
N THR A 588 7.12 16.13 -34.62
CA THR A 588 7.53 16.59 -35.94
C THR A 588 8.66 17.62 -35.82
N GLU A 589 8.65 18.43 -34.77
CA GLU A 589 9.70 19.40 -34.46
C GLU A 589 11.04 18.78 -34.05
N ILE A 590 11.05 17.69 -33.29
CA ILE A 590 12.27 16.93 -32.95
C ILE A 590 12.82 16.23 -34.19
N LEU A 591 11.96 15.68 -35.06
CA LEU A 591 12.35 15.09 -36.35
C LEU A 591 12.92 16.16 -37.29
N LEU A 592 12.29 17.33 -37.36
CA LEU A 592 12.73 18.47 -38.16
C LEU A 592 14.07 19.01 -37.67
N ASN A 593 14.28 19.12 -36.36
CA ASN A 593 15.55 19.54 -35.80
C ASN A 593 16.68 18.52 -36.05
N LYS A 594 16.38 17.22 -36.03
CA LYS A 594 17.33 16.18 -36.44
C LYS A 594 17.62 16.24 -37.93
N LEU A 595 16.61 16.44 -38.78
CA LEU A 595 16.77 16.61 -40.23
C LEU A 595 17.64 17.83 -40.55
N LYS A 596 17.41 18.97 -39.88
CA LYS A 596 18.18 20.21 -40.03
C LYS A 596 19.66 20.02 -39.69
N LYS A 597 19.97 19.14 -38.73
CA LYS A 597 21.34 18.83 -38.31
C LYS A 597 22.08 17.92 -39.30
N HIS A 598 21.36 17.14 -40.10
CA HIS A 598 21.93 16.09 -40.96
C HIS A 598 21.80 16.36 -42.46
N LEU A 599 21.00 17.34 -42.87
CA LEU A 599 20.88 17.79 -44.25
C LEU A 599 21.64 19.11 -44.46
N PRO A 600 22.31 19.28 -45.61
CA PRO A 600 22.73 20.60 -46.08
C PRO A 600 21.54 21.58 -46.06
N PRO A 601 21.76 22.86 -45.72
CA PRO A 601 20.70 23.86 -45.58
C PRO A 601 19.76 23.94 -46.80
N GLU A 602 20.30 23.76 -48.00
CA GLU A 602 19.58 23.82 -49.27
C GLU A 602 18.61 22.63 -49.42
N LEU A 603 19.04 21.42 -49.03
CA LEU A 603 18.22 20.21 -49.08
C LEU A 603 17.16 20.20 -47.97
N PHE A 604 17.49 20.71 -46.79
CA PHE A 604 16.52 20.90 -45.72
C PHE A 604 15.43 21.89 -46.14
N THR A 605 15.82 23.01 -46.75
CA THR A 605 14.88 24.03 -47.25
C THR A 605 13.98 23.45 -48.36
N GLN A 606 14.54 22.71 -49.33
CA GLN A 606 13.74 22.04 -50.36
C GLN A 606 12.77 20.99 -49.79
N ALA A 607 13.18 20.23 -48.77
CA ALA A 607 12.32 19.26 -48.09
C ALA A 607 11.16 19.96 -47.37
N MET A 608 11.44 21.08 -46.68
CA MET A 608 10.42 21.88 -46.01
C MET A 608 9.43 22.51 -46.99
N THR A 609 9.91 23.11 -48.09
CA THR A 609 9.06 23.69 -49.14
C THR A 609 8.18 22.64 -49.81
N ARG A 610 8.68 21.41 -49.99
CA ARG A 610 7.86 20.29 -50.51
C ARG A 610 6.83 19.79 -49.49
N MET A 611 7.16 19.79 -48.21
CA MET A 611 6.22 19.40 -47.15
C MET A 611 5.08 20.39 -46.99
N THR A 612 5.35 21.70 -47.08
CA THR A 612 4.33 22.75 -46.98
C THR A 612 3.49 22.94 -48.24
N SER A 613 3.96 22.44 -49.40
CA SER A 613 3.20 22.45 -50.66
C SER A 613 2.34 21.21 -50.89
N LEU A 614 2.36 20.23 -50.00
CA LEU A 614 1.45 19.08 -50.07
C LEU A 614 0.06 19.49 -49.56
N PRO A 615 -1.01 19.32 -50.36
CA PRO A 615 -2.35 19.73 -49.96
C PRO A 615 -2.82 18.92 -48.74
N THR A 616 -3.14 19.61 -47.66
CA THR A 616 -3.84 19.06 -46.50
C THR A 616 -5.29 18.81 -46.88
N LYS A 617 -5.67 17.54 -47.12
CA LYS A 617 -7.09 17.19 -47.22
C LYS A 617 -7.72 17.29 -45.84
N SER A 618 -8.37 18.42 -45.57
CA SER A 618 -9.34 18.59 -44.49
C SER A 618 -10.73 18.75 -45.10
N GLY A 619 -11.66 17.86 -44.74
CA GLY A 619 -13.10 18.08 -44.91
C GLY A 619 -13.80 17.27 -45.99
N ASP A 620 -14.92 16.67 -45.60
CA ASP A 620 -15.98 16.02 -46.37
C ASP A 620 -16.20 16.55 -47.78
N THR A 621 -16.38 15.66 -48.77
CA THR A 621 -17.69 15.43 -49.43
C THR A 621 -17.66 14.27 -50.42
N THR A 622 -18.85 13.74 -50.63
CA THR A 622 -19.38 12.74 -51.56
C THR A 622 -18.85 12.78 -53.00
N MET A 623 -18.85 11.59 -53.61
CA MET A 623 -18.53 11.33 -55.01
C MET A 623 -19.41 12.11 -55.99
N THR A 624 -18.82 12.57 -57.09
CA THR A 624 -19.30 12.34 -58.47
C THR A 624 -18.14 12.49 -59.46
N ASP A 625 -18.14 11.60 -60.45
CA ASP A 625 -17.25 11.53 -61.62
C ASP A 625 -17.39 12.73 -62.57
N SER A 626 -16.29 13.10 -63.23
CA SER A 626 -16.18 13.17 -64.71
C SER A 626 -14.86 13.84 -65.14
N ASP A 627 -14.11 13.12 -65.98
CA ASP A 627 -13.21 13.51 -67.08
C ASP A 627 -12.38 14.80 -67.03
N VAL A 628 -11.08 14.68 -67.36
CA VAL A 628 -10.46 15.32 -68.55
C VAL A 628 -9.02 14.81 -68.76
N THR A 629 -8.69 14.74 -70.04
CA THR A 629 -7.65 14.11 -70.85
C THR A 629 -6.16 14.47 -70.62
N THR A 630 -5.35 13.41 -70.76
CA THR A 630 -4.01 13.26 -71.39
C THR A 630 -3.14 14.50 -71.67
N ASN A 631 -1.89 14.46 -71.19
CA ASN A 631 -0.72 14.64 -72.06
C ASN A 631 0.56 13.98 -71.49
N THR A 632 1.19 13.22 -72.37
CA THR A 632 2.40 12.39 -72.19
C THR A 632 3.67 13.22 -72.39
N ILE A 633 4.65 13.07 -71.49
CA ILE A 633 6.08 13.29 -71.78
C ILE A 633 6.87 12.15 -71.11
N PRO A 634 7.74 11.41 -71.82
CA PRO A 634 8.50 10.30 -71.25
C PRO A 634 9.84 10.77 -70.67
N PRO A 635 10.36 10.06 -69.66
CA PRO A 635 11.81 9.90 -69.58
C PRO A 635 12.19 8.43 -69.42
N ALA A 636 12.80 7.92 -70.48
CA ALA A 636 13.74 6.82 -70.36
C ALA A 636 15.01 7.30 -69.62
N THR A 637 15.73 6.33 -69.06
CA THR A 637 17.07 6.43 -68.42
C THR A 637 17.11 6.99 -67.00
N LEU A 638 16.72 6.17 -66.02
CA LEU A 638 17.60 5.69 -64.92
C LEU A 638 16.78 4.79 -63.97
N GLN A 639 16.69 3.50 -64.28
CA GLN A 639 16.24 2.48 -63.33
C GLN A 639 17.33 1.43 -63.18
N SER A 640 18.12 1.55 -62.12
CA SER A 640 18.58 0.37 -61.39
C SER A 640 18.81 0.72 -59.91
N SER A 641 18.00 0.07 -59.07
CA SER A 641 18.11 -0.06 -57.61
C SER A 641 17.78 1.15 -56.70
N LEU A 642 16.50 1.55 -56.64
CA LEU A 642 15.89 2.04 -55.39
C LEU A 642 14.58 1.26 -55.15
N PRO A 643 14.43 0.53 -54.02
CA PRO A 643 13.20 -0.23 -53.77
C PRO A 643 12.07 0.72 -53.34
N ASN A 644 11.02 0.82 -54.16
CA ASN A 644 9.61 1.13 -53.86
C ASN A 644 9.23 2.13 -52.73
N TYR A 645 10.07 3.10 -52.36
CA TYR A 645 9.76 4.09 -51.32
C TYR A 645 8.68 5.09 -51.76
N GLN A 646 8.63 5.42 -53.05
CA GLN A 646 7.61 6.33 -53.59
C GLN A 646 6.20 5.75 -53.44
N GLU A 647 6.01 4.45 -53.66
CA GLU A 647 4.71 3.80 -53.47
C GLU A 647 4.36 3.66 -51.99
N LEU A 648 5.35 3.44 -51.11
CA LEU A 648 5.13 3.45 -49.66
C LEU A 648 4.74 4.84 -49.16
N CYS A 649 5.38 5.91 -49.64
CA CYS A 649 4.97 7.29 -49.36
C CYS A 649 3.57 7.60 -49.91
N ARG A 650 3.21 7.05 -51.07
CA ARG A 650 1.88 7.23 -51.67
C ARG A 650 0.78 6.53 -50.87
N LYS A 651 1.07 5.36 -50.28
CA LYS A 651 0.15 4.57 -49.45
C LYS A 651 0.05 5.05 -48.00
N ALA A 652 1.00 5.85 -47.52
CA ALA A 652 1.00 6.38 -46.16
C ALA A 652 -0.10 7.44 -45.97
N LYS A 653 -0.95 7.25 -44.95
CA LYS A 653 -2.15 8.07 -44.69
C LYS A 653 -1.87 9.38 -43.93
N THR A 654 -0.72 9.49 -43.26
CA THR A 654 -0.33 10.68 -42.47
C THR A 654 0.98 11.27 -42.98
N ASN A 655 1.18 12.57 -42.76
CA ASN A 655 2.40 13.26 -43.18
C ASN A 655 3.62 12.75 -42.40
N GLU A 656 3.42 12.32 -41.16
CA GLU A 656 4.40 11.71 -40.28
C GLU A 656 4.87 10.35 -40.81
N ALA A 657 3.95 9.50 -41.29
CA ALA A 657 4.29 8.22 -41.89
C ALA A 657 5.08 8.40 -43.19
N LYS A 658 4.70 9.37 -44.02
CA LYS A 658 5.45 9.75 -45.23
C LYS A 658 6.87 10.22 -44.88
N LEU A 659 7.00 11.05 -43.86
CA LEU A 659 8.28 11.60 -43.41
C LEU A 659 9.19 10.52 -42.82
N SER A 660 8.64 9.58 -42.05
CA SER A 660 9.38 8.43 -41.51
C SER A 660 9.92 7.52 -42.62
N ILE A 661 9.16 7.28 -43.69
CA ILE A 661 9.60 6.51 -44.86
C ILE A 661 10.77 7.22 -45.57
N VAL A 662 10.69 8.55 -45.73
CA VAL A 662 11.79 9.36 -46.31
C VAL A 662 13.04 9.30 -45.44
N ILE A 663 12.91 9.45 -44.12
CA ILE A 663 14.04 9.40 -43.18
C ILE A 663 14.68 8.00 -43.15
N GLN A 664 13.89 6.93 -43.21
CA GLN A 664 14.42 5.56 -43.31
C GLN A 664 15.16 5.33 -44.62
N ALA A 665 14.66 5.86 -45.74
CA ALA A 665 15.35 5.81 -47.02
C ALA A 665 16.70 6.53 -46.96
N PHE A 666 16.75 7.75 -46.40
CA PHE A 666 17.99 8.51 -46.21
C PHE A 666 18.96 7.84 -45.24
N THR A 667 18.47 7.26 -44.14
CA THR A 667 19.30 6.55 -43.16
C THR A 667 19.90 5.26 -43.72
N ARG A 668 19.22 4.62 -44.69
CA ARG A 668 19.77 3.47 -45.42
C ARG A 668 20.81 3.88 -46.46
N MET A 669 20.67 5.07 -47.06
CA MET A 669 21.68 5.62 -47.97
C MET A 669 22.96 6.07 -47.26
N THR A 670 22.91 6.34 -45.95
CA THR A 670 24.07 6.78 -45.15
C THR A 670 24.76 5.67 -44.35
N LYS A 671 24.23 4.44 -44.34
CA LYS A 671 24.88 3.29 -43.71
C LYS A 671 25.69 2.48 -44.74
N PRO A 672 26.93 2.05 -44.43
CA PRO A 672 27.64 1.10 -45.29
C PRO A 672 26.90 -0.25 -45.30
N PRO A 673 26.92 -0.99 -46.42
CA PRO A 673 26.18 -2.24 -46.57
C PRO A 673 26.70 -3.32 -45.60
N PRO A 674 25.82 -4.25 -45.17
CA PRO A 674 26.19 -5.28 -44.20
C PRO A 674 27.27 -6.22 -44.73
N LYS A 675 28.19 -6.61 -43.84
CA LYS A 675 29.27 -7.57 -44.11
C LYS A 675 28.69 -8.95 -44.43
N LYS A 676 28.59 -9.26 -45.72
CA LYS A 676 29.03 -10.51 -46.37
C LYS A 676 28.48 -10.50 -47.80
N THR A 677 29.37 -10.21 -48.76
CA THR A 677 29.72 -11.07 -49.90
C THR A 677 30.51 -10.27 -50.95
N HIS A 678 31.49 -10.94 -51.57
CA HIS A 678 32.32 -10.53 -52.71
C HIS A 678 33.50 -9.55 -52.48
N LEU A 679 34.69 -10.17 -52.46
CA LEU A 679 36.04 -9.63 -52.28
C LEU A 679 36.52 -8.56 -53.29
N LYS A 680 35.71 -8.11 -54.25
CA LYS A 680 36.15 -7.14 -55.28
C LYS A 680 35.71 -5.69 -55.04
N ALA A 681 34.76 -5.43 -54.13
CA ALA A 681 34.23 -4.08 -53.87
C ALA A 681 35.01 -3.25 -52.83
N ASN A 682 35.94 -3.85 -52.06
CA ASN A 682 36.57 -3.17 -50.92
C ASN A 682 37.74 -2.24 -51.28
N ARG A 683 38.23 -2.22 -52.53
CA ARG A 683 39.43 -1.43 -52.88
C ARG A 683 39.20 0.08 -52.83
N TRP A 684 38.01 0.54 -53.21
CA TRP A 684 37.64 1.95 -53.18
C TRP A 684 37.49 2.47 -51.73
N TYR A 685 36.89 1.67 -50.85
CA TYR A 685 36.67 2.01 -49.45
C TYR A 685 37.98 2.19 -48.66
N TYR A 686 38.94 1.27 -48.83
CA TYR A 686 40.27 1.42 -48.21
C TYR A 686 41.03 2.66 -48.72
N HIS A 687 40.76 3.07 -49.96
CA HIS A 687 41.35 4.28 -50.54
C HIS A 687 40.79 5.55 -49.91
N GLN A 688 39.47 5.61 -49.73
CA GLN A 688 38.82 6.73 -49.05
C GLN A 688 39.28 6.89 -47.60
N ILE A 689 39.47 5.77 -46.88
CA ILE A 689 40.02 5.81 -45.51
C ILE A 689 41.45 6.32 -45.49
N ARG A 690 42.30 5.93 -46.45
CA ARG A 690 43.67 6.44 -46.55
C ARG A 690 43.71 7.93 -46.86
N THR A 691 42.87 8.40 -47.78
CA THR A 691 42.73 9.83 -48.10
C THR A 691 42.26 10.60 -46.88
N TYR A 692 41.22 10.13 -46.19
CA TYR A 692 40.71 10.75 -44.97
C TYR A 692 41.79 10.83 -43.86
N ARG A 693 42.57 9.77 -43.66
CA ARG A 693 43.67 9.77 -42.69
C ARG A 693 44.81 10.74 -43.07
N CYS A 694 45.16 10.87 -44.35
CA CYS A 694 46.14 11.88 -44.79
C CYS A 694 45.59 13.31 -44.61
N VAL A 695 44.30 13.55 -44.87
CA VAL A 695 43.66 14.87 -44.60
C VAL A 695 43.67 15.19 -43.11
N GLN A 696 43.32 14.22 -42.26
CA GLN A 696 43.33 14.43 -40.81
C GLN A 696 44.75 14.60 -40.26
N GLY A 697 45.71 13.77 -40.66
CA GLY A 697 47.06 13.78 -40.09
C GLY A 697 48.01 14.81 -40.68
N CYS A 698 47.95 15.06 -41.99
CA CYS A 698 48.93 15.93 -42.68
C CYS A 698 48.35 17.33 -42.99
N PHE A 699 47.06 17.55 -42.74
CA PHE A 699 46.35 18.82 -42.98
C PHE A 699 45.37 19.18 -41.84
N ASN A 700 45.46 18.56 -40.67
CA ASN A 700 44.58 18.79 -39.51
C ASN A 700 43.07 18.78 -39.84
N GLY A 701 42.65 17.99 -40.82
CA GLY A 701 41.27 17.91 -41.27
C GLY A 701 40.85 18.95 -42.31
N ASN A 702 41.74 19.87 -42.71
CA ASN A 702 41.44 20.91 -43.70
C ASN A 702 41.44 20.35 -45.14
N THR A 703 40.26 20.01 -45.64
CA THR A 703 40.06 19.43 -46.97
C THR A 703 40.38 20.40 -48.11
N CYS A 704 40.18 21.71 -47.91
CA CYS A 704 40.42 22.71 -48.95
C CYS A 704 41.92 22.88 -49.22
N GLU A 705 42.72 22.97 -48.16
CA GLU A 705 44.19 23.03 -48.23
C GLU A 705 44.78 21.76 -48.87
N PHE A 706 44.25 20.60 -48.50
CA PHE A 706 44.62 19.32 -49.09
C PHE A 706 44.37 19.28 -50.62
N LEU A 707 43.20 19.72 -51.09
CA LEU A 707 42.86 19.74 -52.51
C LEU A 707 43.70 20.76 -53.28
N GLN A 708 43.97 21.93 -52.69
CA GLN A 708 44.84 22.95 -53.28
C GLN A 708 46.27 22.42 -53.49
N LYS A 709 46.84 21.74 -52.47
CA LYS A 709 48.15 21.07 -52.57
C LYS A 709 48.18 19.92 -53.57
N CYS A 710 47.08 19.17 -53.72
CA CYS A 710 46.97 18.15 -54.77
C CYS A 710 47.04 18.79 -56.17
N LYS A 711 46.37 19.93 -56.37
CA LYS A 711 46.38 20.68 -57.63
C LYS A 711 47.77 21.25 -57.95
N GLU A 712 48.44 21.85 -56.97
CA GLU A 712 49.82 22.36 -57.09
C GLU A 712 50.84 21.28 -57.48
N LYS A 713 50.62 20.04 -57.03
CA LYS A 713 51.48 18.88 -57.34
C LYS A 713 51.06 18.10 -58.59
N GLY A 714 50.09 18.60 -59.35
CA GLY A 714 49.60 17.95 -60.58
C GLY A 714 48.88 16.62 -60.34
N ILE A 715 48.33 16.39 -59.13
CA ILE A 715 47.61 15.16 -58.79
C ILE A 715 46.17 15.29 -59.30
N GLN A 716 45.92 14.79 -60.50
CA GLN A 716 44.63 14.93 -61.19
C GLN A 716 43.55 13.94 -60.72
N ASN A 717 43.92 12.90 -59.97
CA ASN A 717 43.00 11.82 -59.60
C ASN A 717 43.14 11.41 -58.13
N VAL A 718 42.46 12.16 -57.24
CA VAL A 718 42.47 11.91 -55.78
C VAL A 718 41.71 10.62 -55.40
N THR A 719 40.96 10.05 -56.35
CA THR A 719 40.14 8.83 -56.21
C THR A 719 40.65 7.65 -57.05
N GLY A 720 41.75 7.83 -57.81
CA GLY A 720 42.32 6.82 -58.71
C GLY A 720 43.26 5.83 -58.03
N ARG A 721 43.58 4.71 -58.71
CA ARG A 721 44.27 3.50 -58.18
C ARG A 721 45.56 3.70 -57.37
N ILE A 722 46.20 4.88 -57.40
CA ILE A 722 47.42 5.19 -56.65
C ILE A 722 47.25 6.55 -55.96
N PHE A 723 46.97 6.54 -54.66
CA PHE A 723 46.94 7.74 -53.83
C PHE A 723 48.37 8.08 -53.41
N LYS A 724 48.85 9.27 -53.76
CA LYS A 724 50.11 9.84 -53.24
C LYS A 724 49.77 11.08 -52.44
N CYS A 725 50.03 11.06 -51.13
CA CYS A 725 49.78 12.22 -50.28
C CYS A 725 50.74 13.37 -50.70
N PRO A 726 50.27 14.61 -50.90
CA PRO A 726 51.09 15.72 -51.41
C PRO A 726 52.30 16.05 -50.55
N ASN A 727 52.20 15.80 -49.24
CA ASN A 727 53.26 16.03 -48.25
C ASN A 727 54.20 14.82 -48.07
N LYS A 728 54.09 13.79 -48.92
CA LYS A 728 54.88 12.54 -48.88
C LYS A 728 54.89 11.81 -47.51
N CYS A 729 53.93 12.09 -46.63
CA CYS A 729 53.86 11.51 -45.28
C CYS A 729 53.52 10.00 -45.24
N VAL A 730 53.32 9.35 -46.40
CA VAL A 730 53.12 7.90 -46.50
C VAL A 730 54.24 7.29 -47.34
N HIS A 731 55.37 6.99 -46.69
CA HIS A 731 56.36 6.06 -47.20
C HIS A 731 56.25 4.70 -46.50
N THR A 732 56.50 3.67 -47.31
CA THR A 732 56.84 2.27 -47.06
C THR A 732 55.76 1.20 -46.81
N LYS A 733 55.79 0.29 -47.80
CA LYS A 733 55.40 -1.13 -47.94
C LYS A 733 53.92 -1.47 -48.04
#